data_AF-A0A7Y9NMY6-F1
#
_entry.id   AF-A0A7Y9NMY6-F1
#
_cell.length_a   1.000
_cell.length_b   1.000
_cell.length_c   1.000
_cell.angle_alpha   90.00
_cell.angle_beta   90.00
_cell.angle_gamma   90.00
#
_symmetry.space_group_name_H-M   'P 1'
#
loop_
_entity.id
_entity.type
_entity.pdbx_description
1 polymer ?
#
loop_
_entity_poly.entity_id
_entity_poly.type
_entity_poly.pdbx_seq_one_letter_code
_entity_poly.pdbx_strand_id
1 'polypeptide(L)'
;MKRPMALFLLLLLTGIRAQAATYTATATHLTMHAGDPLPPLIFKLSSYSGPYAALFKGQPKLSTSATSSAPPGNYPIKIAAGSMSTVNRADSLTFVDGTLSIIPADGIGARLTNNIIYPPGFASAAAFPIIDVTHNPIANLKGDGITDNTAGLQKLFAFGRGSAQSKVSTSVSGNTYTVTQVGESVFTGLAPGSPIRIAGVVYTIATVLDAQHLTLTTNPGPLSNVAARLPPNVVSTSGTTVTATSGPTFVALKPNANLQIGSAFYKVASVTDATHLELTTTPPSLKNVDMYYGSGAGGQLGALPMFLYFPPGVYLASDTIIPYGNYWSIYGAGAQTSIIKLAPNSPAFNTGTSPVQFFSPLSVNKNDNFHIFIENMGFESGVGNPNAEIFTTQVNNIGAVRNVQVWSDDSNCVNALNIRRAYPGPGMMRNVAVYGCQNGIYSNQQEYNFTFEDITLEGQTVAGIGSMNMKFSIRHLLSDNTVPALQAELFHANTTIMDSELFGDNSTGIGLQNGKENGQQGCHLYTRNVKVVGYATSEADYCVTPSKTYKGDLAETWSGEAQTVFDQTAPPASLHLPESETPQPNDPDPRTWTMLGTSPATWAAIISGSKSPTVYAPPGQYGGNGAYAITVPDTVNHLQFFNAMPTPGRTYTINLTIAGSSKTPLIIEGCPNNACVITHTGSRTLVLIDDNTYNYSTAAGAGNLYIDDVILGSNNNPGNTVTFYPGQQIWARQLDEEPARADKITCNGCTLWILGYKTEHNGTDIVATNAQIEIFGFFYYKLSLAAPDSTTMQITDSNLFATGYENINIAGYGAPNWVIETRNGTTSHLVAPGVNSPQHLHVFYSYGGKKASTTPVRKFHNTIQNF
;
A
#
# COMPACT_ATOMS: atom_id res chain seq x y z
N MET A 1 -35.70 12.55 -80.90
CA MET A 1 -36.70 12.71 -79.82
C MET A 1 -36.15 11.99 -78.60
N LYS A 2 -35.85 12.72 -77.52
CA LYS A 2 -35.16 12.19 -76.31
C LYS A 2 -36.13 11.36 -75.45
N ARG A 3 -35.75 10.11 -75.10
CA ARG A 3 -36.16 9.42 -73.86
C ARG A 3 -35.08 8.37 -73.46
N PRO A 4 -34.59 8.36 -72.22
CA PRO A 4 -33.66 7.36 -71.72
C PRO A 4 -34.40 6.21 -71.00
N MET A 5 -33.94 4.98 -71.25
CA MET A 5 -34.07 3.83 -70.35
C MET A 5 -32.95 3.93 -69.32
N ALA A 6 -33.27 4.23 -68.06
CA ALA A 6 -32.47 3.88 -66.88
C ALA A 6 -33.25 4.30 -65.62
N LEU A 7 -34.27 3.53 -65.26
CA LEU A 7 -34.94 3.66 -63.96
C LEU A 7 -35.15 2.27 -63.37
N PHE A 8 -34.06 1.55 -63.12
CA PHE A 8 -34.08 0.29 -62.37
C PHE A 8 -32.73 0.04 -61.67
N LEU A 9 -32.22 1.04 -60.95
CA LEU A 9 -31.17 0.81 -59.94
C LEU A 9 -31.07 1.96 -58.92
N LEU A 10 -32.20 2.49 -58.45
CA LEU A 10 -32.20 3.52 -57.39
C LEU A 10 -33.43 3.44 -56.48
N LEU A 11 -33.76 2.22 -56.00
CA LEU A 11 -34.89 1.99 -55.10
C LEU A 11 -34.62 0.96 -53.98
N LEU A 12 -33.35 0.78 -53.61
CA LEU A 12 -32.93 -0.01 -52.44
C LEU A 12 -32.02 0.76 -51.46
N LEU A 13 -32.02 2.10 -51.53
CA LEU A 13 -31.37 2.98 -50.55
C LEU A 13 -32.41 3.82 -49.78
N THR A 14 -33.62 3.29 -49.61
CA THR A 14 -34.55 3.81 -48.60
C THR A 14 -33.91 3.59 -47.24
N GLY A 15 -33.53 4.70 -46.60
CA GLY A 15 -32.76 4.73 -45.38
C GLY A 15 -33.23 3.72 -44.33
N ILE A 16 -32.33 2.81 -43.98
CA ILE A 16 -32.32 2.22 -42.65
C ILE A 16 -32.17 3.42 -41.71
N ARG A 17 -33.28 3.91 -41.15
CA ARG A 17 -33.19 4.80 -40.00
C ARG A 17 -32.50 3.98 -38.93
N ALA A 18 -31.30 4.41 -38.52
CA ALA A 18 -30.63 3.82 -37.36
C ALA A 18 -31.66 3.81 -36.22
N GLN A 19 -31.95 2.62 -35.69
CA GLN A 19 -32.88 2.46 -34.60
C GLN A 19 -32.32 3.23 -33.40
N ALA A 20 -33.15 4.11 -32.81
CA ALA A 20 -32.78 4.81 -31.59
C ALA A 20 -32.43 3.80 -30.49
N ALA A 21 -31.29 3.98 -29.84
CA ALA A 21 -30.87 3.17 -28.72
C ALA A 21 -31.50 3.68 -27.41
N THR A 22 -31.69 2.79 -26.44
CA THR A 22 -32.03 3.16 -25.06
C THR A 22 -30.92 2.64 -24.16
N TYR A 23 -30.32 3.54 -23.38
CA TYR A 23 -29.29 3.21 -22.40
C TYR A 23 -29.83 3.39 -20.98
N THR A 24 -29.57 2.43 -20.11
CA THR A 24 -29.96 2.49 -18.70
C THR A 24 -28.77 2.85 -17.84
N ALA A 25 -28.90 3.88 -17.02
CA ALA A 25 -27.98 4.17 -15.92
C ALA A 25 -28.62 3.70 -14.60
N THR A 26 -27.94 2.78 -13.92
CA THR A 26 -28.40 2.17 -12.67
C THR A 26 -27.47 2.59 -11.54
N ALA A 27 -28.02 3.18 -10.48
CA ALA A 27 -27.25 3.41 -9.25
C ALA A 27 -26.91 2.07 -8.60
N THR A 28 -25.65 1.90 -8.21
CA THR A 28 -25.16 0.63 -7.62
C THR A 28 -25.71 0.46 -6.20
N HIS A 29 -26.05 -0.78 -5.82
CA HIS A 29 -26.30 -1.12 -4.42
C HIS A 29 -25.02 -0.97 -3.62
N LEU A 30 -25.10 -0.34 -2.44
CA LEU A 30 -23.95 -0.13 -1.57
C LEU A 30 -24.33 -0.47 -0.13
N THR A 31 -23.33 -0.80 0.66
CA THR A 31 -23.44 -1.06 2.10
C THR A 31 -22.49 -0.13 2.87
N MET A 32 -22.87 0.21 4.10
CA MET A 32 -21.98 0.91 5.05
C MET A 32 -22.40 0.61 6.49
N HIS A 33 -21.50 0.75 7.46
CA HIS A 33 -21.90 0.70 8.86
C HIS A 33 -22.46 2.04 9.33
N ALA A 34 -23.38 1.99 10.28
CA ALA A 34 -23.82 3.18 11.00
C ALA A 34 -22.62 3.86 11.68
N GLY A 35 -22.43 5.15 11.42
CA GLY A 35 -21.29 5.95 11.90
C GLY A 35 -20.18 6.14 10.86
N ASP A 36 -20.08 5.28 9.85
CA ASP A 36 -19.07 5.42 8.80
C ASP A 36 -19.34 6.64 7.91
N PRO A 37 -18.32 7.20 7.23
CA PRO A 37 -18.54 8.17 6.17
C PRO A 37 -19.37 7.59 5.02
N LEU A 38 -20.22 8.42 4.40
CA LEU A 38 -21.05 8.01 3.28
C LEU A 38 -20.17 7.55 2.10
N PRO A 39 -20.35 6.35 1.52
CA PRO A 39 -19.55 5.91 0.38
C PRO A 39 -19.82 6.76 -0.88
N PRO A 40 -18.87 6.83 -1.83
CA PRO A 40 -19.10 7.49 -3.11
C PRO A 40 -20.22 6.77 -3.85
N LEU A 41 -21.24 7.52 -4.25
CA LEU A 41 -22.38 6.97 -4.99
C LEU A 41 -21.97 6.76 -6.45
N ILE A 42 -21.85 5.50 -6.87
CA ILE A 42 -21.45 5.11 -8.22
C ILE A 42 -22.63 4.56 -9.02
N PHE A 43 -22.47 4.47 -10.34
CA PHE A 43 -23.48 3.90 -11.23
C PHE A 43 -22.86 2.90 -12.22
N LYS A 44 -23.72 2.11 -12.86
CA LYS A 44 -23.42 1.23 -13.98
C LYS A 44 -24.26 1.63 -15.20
N LEU A 45 -23.70 1.50 -16.39
CA LEU A 45 -24.43 1.67 -17.64
C LEU A 45 -24.76 0.31 -18.26
N SER A 46 -25.94 0.20 -18.89
CA SER A 46 -26.25 -0.90 -19.79
C SER A 46 -25.17 -1.02 -20.87
N SER A 47 -24.86 -2.24 -21.31
CA SER A 47 -23.82 -2.50 -22.30
C SER A 47 -23.90 -1.58 -23.52
N TYR A 48 -22.77 -0.99 -23.89
CA TYR A 48 -22.61 -0.12 -25.05
C TYR A 48 -21.28 -0.43 -25.77
N SER A 49 -21.13 0.04 -27.00
CA SER A 49 -19.93 -0.16 -27.80
C SER A 49 -19.31 1.18 -28.21
N GLY A 50 -17.97 1.24 -28.20
CA GLY A 50 -17.21 2.46 -28.46
C GLY A 50 -16.94 3.29 -27.20
N PRO A 51 -16.20 4.40 -27.34
CA PRO A 51 -15.82 5.24 -26.20
C PRO A 51 -17.03 6.01 -25.64
N TYR A 52 -17.03 6.23 -24.34
CA TYR A 52 -18.10 6.97 -23.63
C TYR A 52 -18.42 8.31 -24.32
N ALA A 53 -17.41 9.11 -24.65
CA ALA A 53 -17.57 10.40 -25.31
C ALA A 53 -18.22 10.35 -26.71
N ALA A 54 -18.27 9.19 -27.37
CA ALA A 54 -18.98 9.05 -28.64
C ALA A 54 -20.50 8.90 -28.46
N LEU A 55 -20.95 8.45 -27.29
CA LEU A 55 -22.35 8.16 -26.98
C LEU A 55 -22.96 9.13 -25.99
N PHE A 56 -22.15 9.64 -25.04
CA PHE A 56 -22.62 10.40 -23.90
C PHE A 56 -21.80 11.68 -23.68
N LYS A 57 -22.45 12.66 -23.04
CA LYS A 57 -21.83 13.87 -22.49
C LYS A 57 -22.23 14.02 -21.03
N GLY A 58 -21.37 14.61 -20.20
CA GLY A 58 -21.64 14.82 -18.78
C GLY A 58 -21.73 13.51 -18.01
N GLN A 59 -22.40 13.53 -16.86
CA GLN A 59 -22.60 12.39 -15.98
C GLN A 59 -23.92 12.50 -15.19
N PRO A 60 -24.50 11.37 -14.74
CA PRO A 60 -25.73 11.40 -13.96
C PRO A 60 -25.51 12.05 -12.60
N LYS A 61 -26.61 12.47 -11.97
CA LYS A 61 -26.61 12.97 -10.59
C LYS A 61 -27.13 11.87 -9.67
N LEU A 62 -26.32 11.45 -8.71
CA LEU A 62 -26.71 10.52 -7.65
C LEU A 62 -26.93 11.27 -6.33
N SER A 63 -27.85 10.77 -5.51
CA SER A 63 -28.11 11.31 -4.17
C SER A 63 -28.78 10.29 -3.27
N THR A 64 -28.62 10.44 -1.97
CA THR A 64 -29.38 9.70 -0.95
C THR A 64 -29.74 10.64 0.19
N SER A 65 -30.77 10.29 0.97
CA SER A 65 -31.12 10.99 2.20
C SER A 65 -30.31 10.50 3.42
N ALA A 66 -29.58 9.40 3.26
CA ALA A 66 -28.72 8.85 4.31
C ALA A 66 -27.56 9.79 4.64
N THR A 67 -27.12 9.73 5.89
CA THR A 67 -25.92 10.41 6.40
C THR A 67 -25.16 9.41 7.26
N SER A 68 -23.92 9.74 7.66
CA SER A 68 -23.15 8.92 8.62
C SER A 68 -23.88 8.69 9.94
N SER A 69 -24.80 9.58 10.33
CA SER A 69 -25.61 9.46 11.55
C SER A 69 -26.94 8.71 11.38
N ALA A 70 -27.26 8.27 10.16
CA ALA A 70 -28.51 7.59 9.90
C ALA A 70 -28.53 6.21 10.59
N PRO A 71 -29.67 5.78 11.17
CA PRO A 71 -29.77 4.47 11.80
C PRO A 71 -29.72 3.35 10.76
N PRO A 72 -29.40 2.11 11.18
CA PRO A 72 -29.46 0.94 10.30
C PRO A 72 -30.80 0.82 9.57
N GLY A 73 -30.74 0.48 8.28
CA GLY A 73 -31.89 0.38 7.39
C GLY A 73 -31.54 0.67 5.92
N ASN A 74 -32.54 0.59 5.06
CA ASN A 74 -32.38 0.75 3.62
C ASN A 74 -32.80 2.15 3.16
N TYR A 75 -31.91 2.83 2.45
CA TYR A 75 -32.12 4.18 1.95
C TYR A 75 -32.00 4.21 0.42
N PRO A 76 -32.93 4.82 -0.31
CA PRO A 76 -32.81 4.91 -1.77
C PRO A 76 -31.57 5.72 -2.18
N ILE A 77 -30.84 5.21 -3.17
CA ILE A 77 -29.88 5.97 -3.96
C ILE A 77 -30.62 6.42 -5.24
N LYS A 78 -31.03 7.68 -5.25
CA LYS A 78 -31.73 8.29 -6.39
C LYS A 78 -30.74 8.63 -7.49
N ILE A 79 -31.06 8.24 -8.72
CA ILE A 79 -30.29 8.62 -9.91
C ILE A 79 -31.18 9.38 -10.90
N ALA A 80 -30.65 10.47 -11.43
CA ALA A 80 -31.29 11.28 -12.45
C ALA A 80 -30.27 11.76 -13.49
N ALA A 81 -30.76 12.32 -14.60
CA ALA A 81 -29.91 12.73 -15.72
C ALA A 81 -28.74 13.65 -15.31
N GLY A 82 -28.93 14.58 -14.37
CA GLY A 82 -27.85 15.50 -13.99
C GLY A 82 -27.35 16.30 -15.21
N SER A 83 -26.06 16.13 -15.54
CA SER A 83 -25.46 16.70 -16.76
C SER A 83 -25.41 15.70 -17.94
N MET A 84 -25.84 14.46 -17.71
CA MET A 84 -25.81 13.37 -18.68
C MET A 84 -26.78 13.61 -19.84
N SER A 85 -26.30 13.43 -21.07
CA SER A 85 -27.13 13.41 -22.28
C SER A 85 -26.51 12.49 -23.34
N THR A 86 -27.33 12.02 -24.28
CA THR A 86 -26.86 11.27 -25.45
C THR A 86 -26.31 12.22 -26.52
N VAL A 87 -25.24 11.81 -27.20
CA VAL A 87 -24.67 12.54 -28.35
C VAL A 87 -25.65 12.54 -29.52
N ASN A 88 -26.26 11.39 -29.79
CA ASN A 88 -27.35 11.25 -30.75
C ASN A 88 -28.69 11.54 -30.06
N ARG A 89 -29.36 12.61 -30.49
CA ARG A 89 -30.64 13.06 -29.92
C ARG A 89 -31.81 12.08 -30.10
N ALA A 90 -31.67 11.09 -30.99
CA ALA A 90 -32.68 10.04 -31.15
C ALA A 90 -32.60 9.00 -30.02
N ASP A 91 -31.44 8.83 -29.39
CA ASP A 91 -31.24 7.87 -28.31
C ASP A 91 -31.83 8.39 -26.99
N SER A 92 -32.21 7.48 -26.10
CA SER A 92 -32.87 7.78 -24.83
C SER A 92 -32.09 7.24 -23.63
N LEU A 93 -32.25 7.91 -22.48
CA LEU A 93 -31.69 7.50 -21.18
C LEU A 93 -32.81 7.10 -20.23
N THR A 94 -32.64 5.96 -19.57
CA THR A 94 -33.47 5.51 -18.45
C THR A 94 -32.62 5.44 -17.19
N PHE A 95 -33.24 5.70 -16.04
CA PHE A 95 -32.56 5.81 -14.76
C PHE A 95 -33.22 4.85 -13.76
N VAL A 96 -32.40 4.03 -13.09
CA VAL A 96 -32.85 3.03 -12.12
C VAL A 96 -32.18 3.29 -10.78
N ASP A 97 -33.00 3.61 -9.79
CA ASP A 97 -32.54 3.85 -8.41
C ASP A 97 -31.87 2.60 -7.82
N GLY A 98 -30.87 2.83 -6.97
CA GLY A 98 -30.21 1.82 -6.16
C GLY A 98 -30.64 1.94 -4.70
N THR A 99 -29.97 1.20 -3.83
CA THR A 99 -30.19 1.21 -2.37
C THR A 99 -28.86 1.30 -1.66
N LEU A 100 -28.78 2.11 -0.61
CA LEU A 100 -27.73 2.11 0.38
C LEU A 100 -28.26 1.37 1.62
N SER A 101 -27.66 0.24 1.96
CA SER A 101 -27.92 -0.52 3.18
C SER A 101 -27.01 0.00 4.29
N ILE A 102 -27.60 0.53 5.36
CA ILE A 102 -26.85 0.84 6.58
C ILE A 102 -27.00 -0.31 7.55
N ILE A 103 -25.90 -0.92 7.95
CA ILE A 103 -25.86 -2.04 8.88
C ILE A 103 -25.28 -1.62 10.24
N PRO A 104 -25.55 -2.34 11.34
CA PRO A 104 -24.95 -2.04 12.64
C PRO A 104 -23.42 -2.14 12.58
N ALA A 105 -22.70 -1.21 13.20
CA ALA A 105 -21.25 -1.30 13.32
C ALA A 105 -20.86 -2.55 14.14
N ASP A 106 -20.15 -3.48 13.50
CA ASP A 106 -19.71 -4.75 14.07
C ASP A 106 -18.18 -4.93 14.07
N GLY A 107 -17.46 -3.94 13.52
CA GLY A 107 -16.00 -3.94 13.45
C GLY A 107 -15.44 -4.62 12.21
N ILE A 108 -16.28 -5.04 11.25
CA ILE A 108 -15.83 -5.60 9.96
C ILE A 108 -15.82 -4.49 8.90
N GLY A 109 -14.98 -4.62 7.86
CA GLY A 109 -14.89 -3.62 6.79
C GLY A 109 -14.07 -2.39 7.14
N ALA A 110 -13.88 -1.54 6.14
CA ALA A 110 -13.02 -0.36 6.23
C ALA A 110 -13.63 0.75 7.10
N ARG A 111 -12.84 1.23 8.07
CA ARG A 111 -13.22 2.35 8.95
C ARG A 111 -12.50 3.62 8.52
N LEU A 112 -13.11 4.34 7.59
CA LEU A 112 -12.50 5.55 7.00
C LEU A 112 -12.62 6.75 7.94
N THR A 113 -11.54 7.53 8.04
CA THR A 113 -11.49 8.79 8.79
C THR A 113 -11.27 9.97 7.85
N ASN A 114 -11.99 11.06 8.09
CA ASN A 114 -11.93 12.29 7.31
C ASN A 114 -11.61 13.51 8.18
N ASN A 115 -11.22 14.62 7.55
CA ASN A 115 -10.90 15.90 8.20
C ASN A 115 -9.76 15.80 9.22
N ILE A 116 -8.73 15.03 8.88
CA ILE A 116 -7.53 14.83 9.69
C ILE A 116 -6.75 16.14 9.78
N ILE A 117 -6.38 16.50 11.02
CA ILE A 117 -5.59 17.69 11.34
C ILE A 117 -4.21 17.21 11.79
N TYR A 118 -3.17 17.76 11.18
CA TYR A 118 -1.79 17.49 11.57
C TYR A 118 -1.30 18.49 12.63
N PRO A 119 -0.36 18.11 13.50
CA PRO A 119 0.11 18.97 14.58
C PRO A 119 0.87 20.21 14.06
N PRO A 120 0.97 21.29 14.85
CA PRO A 120 1.72 22.49 14.47
C PRO A 120 3.16 22.18 14.05
N GLY A 121 3.72 22.89 13.08
CA GLY A 121 5.09 22.59 12.64
C GLY A 121 5.26 21.23 11.95
N PHE A 122 4.18 20.59 11.47
CA PHE A 122 4.24 19.38 10.66
C PHE A 122 5.24 19.48 9.48
N ALA A 123 5.35 20.65 8.85
CA ALA A 123 6.32 20.92 7.78
C ALA A 123 7.66 21.51 8.25
N SER A 124 8.02 21.42 9.53
CA SER A 124 9.15 22.17 10.13
C SER A 124 10.45 21.37 10.30
N ALA A 125 10.52 20.11 9.83
CA ALA A 125 11.75 19.34 9.90
C ALA A 125 12.91 20.05 9.18
N ALA A 126 14.12 19.96 9.75
CA ALA A 126 15.28 20.71 9.25
C ALA A 126 15.78 20.24 7.88
N ALA A 127 15.58 18.96 7.54
CA ALA A 127 15.98 18.37 6.28
C ALA A 127 14.86 17.47 5.75
N PHE A 128 14.59 17.57 4.44
CA PHE A 128 13.50 16.86 3.78
C PHE A 128 12.14 17.00 4.50
N PRO A 129 11.73 18.22 4.90
CA PRO A 129 10.41 18.41 5.47
C PRO A 129 9.33 17.97 4.49
N ILE A 130 8.18 17.59 5.03
CA ILE A 130 6.97 17.38 4.23
C ILE A 130 6.60 18.63 3.44
N ILE A 131 6.19 18.40 2.19
CA ILE A 131 5.85 19.44 1.23
C ILE A 131 4.33 19.50 1.12
N ASP A 132 3.74 20.64 1.49
CA ASP A 132 2.37 20.97 1.12
C ASP A 132 2.31 21.16 -0.40
N VAL A 133 1.56 20.31 -1.09
CA VAL A 133 1.44 20.32 -2.56
C VAL A 133 0.80 21.61 -3.11
N THR A 134 0.14 22.39 -2.27
CA THR A 134 -0.50 23.67 -2.64
C THR A 134 0.37 24.89 -2.37
N HIS A 135 1.41 24.75 -1.55
CA HIS A 135 2.32 25.84 -1.14
C HIS A 135 3.79 25.39 -1.18
N ASN A 136 4.37 25.34 -2.37
CA ASN A 136 5.78 24.96 -2.55
C ASN A 136 6.41 25.51 -3.84
N PRO A 137 7.75 25.54 -3.94
CA PRO A 137 8.45 25.98 -5.15
C PRO A 137 8.37 25.04 -6.37
N ILE A 138 7.92 23.78 -6.21
CA ILE A 138 7.98 22.74 -7.26
C ILE A 138 6.77 22.84 -8.18
N ALA A 139 5.57 22.73 -7.59
CA ALA A 139 4.29 22.89 -8.25
C ALA A 139 3.26 23.32 -7.19
N ASN A 140 2.58 24.43 -7.41
CA ASN A 140 1.53 24.93 -6.51
C ASN A 140 0.17 24.46 -7.01
N LEU A 141 -0.21 23.24 -6.62
CA LEU A 141 -1.51 22.68 -6.95
C LEU A 141 -2.64 23.48 -6.28
N LYS A 142 -3.86 23.37 -6.83
CA LYS A 142 -5.04 24.09 -6.34
C LYS A 142 -6.03 23.22 -5.59
N GLY A 143 -6.11 21.93 -5.90
CA GLY A 143 -7.10 21.04 -5.29
C GLY A 143 -8.55 21.42 -5.66
N ASP A 144 -8.77 22.10 -6.79
CA ASP A 144 -10.09 22.60 -7.21
C ASP A 144 -10.84 21.64 -8.14
N GLY A 145 -10.22 20.52 -8.52
CA GLY A 145 -10.76 19.54 -9.47
C GLY A 145 -10.82 20.01 -10.92
N ILE A 146 -10.20 21.14 -11.26
CA ILE A 146 -10.34 21.81 -12.55
C ILE A 146 -8.99 22.19 -13.16
N THR A 147 -8.12 22.87 -12.41
CA THR A 147 -6.93 23.55 -12.96
C THR A 147 -5.64 22.77 -12.79
N ASP A 148 -5.62 21.81 -11.87
CA ASP A 148 -4.49 20.89 -11.71
C ASP A 148 -4.31 20.01 -12.93
N ASN A 149 -3.08 19.52 -13.12
CA ASN A 149 -2.75 18.68 -14.27
C ASN A 149 -1.68 17.63 -13.90
N THR A 150 -1.53 16.65 -14.80
CA THR A 150 -0.55 15.57 -14.62
C THR A 150 0.88 16.10 -14.47
N ALA A 151 1.26 17.16 -15.19
CA ALA A 151 2.61 17.69 -15.14
C ALA A 151 2.98 18.25 -13.75
N GLY A 152 2.07 18.95 -13.09
CA GLY A 152 2.27 19.48 -11.73
C GLY A 152 2.43 18.36 -10.69
N LEU A 153 1.54 17.36 -10.74
CA LEU A 153 1.62 16.17 -9.89
C LEU A 153 2.92 15.40 -10.13
N GLN A 154 3.25 15.15 -11.40
CA GLN A 154 4.46 14.42 -11.77
C GLN A 154 5.74 15.12 -11.29
N LYS A 155 5.78 16.46 -11.33
CA LYS A 155 6.90 17.25 -10.77
C LYS A 155 7.08 17.00 -9.28
N LEU A 156 6.01 16.98 -8.50
CA LEU A 156 6.07 16.73 -7.05
C LEU A 156 6.63 15.34 -6.75
N PHE A 157 6.19 14.33 -7.50
CA PHE A 157 6.64 12.93 -7.33
C PHE A 157 8.05 12.65 -7.86
N ALA A 158 8.60 13.52 -8.71
CA ALA A 158 9.91 13.32 -9.35
C ALA A 158 11.02 14.25 -8.83
N PHE A 159 10.67 15.41 -8.29
CA PHE A 159 11.64 16.46 -7.96
C PHE A 159 12.65 16.02 -6.89
N GLY A 160 13.94 16.19 -7.20
CA GLY A 160 15.06 15.77 -6.34
C GLY A 160 15.39 14.28 -6.43
N ARG A 161 14.55 13.47 -7.08
CA ARG A 161 14.77 12.03 -7.32
C ARG A 161 15.47 11.75 -8.65
N GLY A 162 15.35 12.65 -9.63
CA GLY A 162 16.05 12.54 -10.94
C GLY A 162 16.50 13.89 -11.51
N SER A 163 17.60 14.44 -11.00
CA SER A 163 18.20 15.70 -11.49
C SER A 163 19.71 15.74 -11.26
N ALA A 164 20.40 16.69 -11.90
CA ALA A 164 21.81 16.94 -11.67
C ALA A 164 22.08 17.31 -10.19
N GLN A 165 23.25 16.88 -9.70
CA GLN A 165 23.70 17.12 -8.33
C GLN A 165 24.87 18.10 -8.33
N SER A 166 24.95 18.94 -7.31
CA SER A 166 26.09 19.82 -7.07
C SER A 166 26.39 19.96 -5.58
N LYS A 167 27.52 20.58 -5.24
CA LYS A 167 27.82 21.06 -3.90
C LYS A 167 27.79 22.58 -3.90
N VAL A 168 27.18 23.16 -2.87
CA VAL A 168 27.00 24.61 -2.75
C VAL A 168 27.30 25.10 -1.33
N SER A 169 27.60 26.39 -1.24
CA SER A 169 27.61 27.14 0.02
C SER A 169 26.64 28.32 -0.10
N THR A 170 26.05 28.75 1.00
CA THR A 170 25.10 29.85 1.03
C THR A 170 25.58 30.97 1.95
N SER A 171 25.33 32.21 1.55
CA SER A 171 25.64 33.40 2.33
C SER A 171 24.43 34.33 2.38
N VAL A 172 24.29 35.04 3.50
CA VAL A 172 23.18 35.96 3.78
C VAL A 172 23.76 37.34 4.04
N SER A 173 23.38 38.31 3.22
CA SER A 173 23.75 39.72 3.39
C SER A 173 22.51 40.59 3.23
N GLY A 174 21.98 41.09 4.34
CA GLY A 174 20.67 41.75 4.36
C GLY A 174 19.57 40.82 3.84
N ASN A 175 18.86 41.25 2.79
CA ASN A 175 17.80 40.48 2.12
C ASN A 175 18.30 39.71 0.88
N THR A 176 19.62 39.63 0.68
CA THR A 176 20.23 38.89 -0.43
C THR A 176 20.74 37.54 0.06
N TYR A 177 20.23 36.47 -0.54
CA TYR A 177 20.56 35.09 -0.20
C TYR A 177 21.34 34.45 -1.37
N THR A 178 22.66 34.51 -1.31
CA THR A 178 23.51 34.05 -2.42
C THR A 178 23.87 32.59 -2.22
N VAL A 179 23.74 31.81 -3.29
CA VAL A 179 24.24 30.43 -3.41
C VAL A 179 25.46 30.46 -4.32
N THR A 180 26.57 29.98 -3.79
CA THR A 180 27.85 29.85 -4.50
C THR A 180 28.14 28.37 -4.69
N GLN A 181 28.47 27.99 -5.90
CA GLN A 181 28.88 26.63 -6.19
C GLN A 181 30.25 26.29 -5.57
N VAL A 182 30.41 25.04 -5.13
CA VAL A 182 31.69 24.47 -4.70
C VAL A 182 32.18 23.51 -5.80
N GLY A 183 33.15 23.93 -6.61
CA GLY A 183 33.74 23.12 -7.69
C GLY A 183 33.39 23.60 -9.11
N GLU A 184 33.23 22.67 -10.04
CA GLU A 184 33.02 22.94 -11.49
C GLU A 184 31.64 23.55 -11.79
N SER A 185 31.53 24.55 -12.67
CA SER A 185 30.32 25.34 -12.93
C SER A 185 29.13 24.53 -13.52
N VAL A 186 27.96 24.56 -12.88
CA VAL A 186 26.73 23.85 -13.32
C VAL A 186 25.43 24.68 -13.26
N PHE A 187 25.48 25.97 -12.94
CA PHE A 187 24.27 26.82 -12.92
C PHE A 187 23.88 27.38 -14.30
N THR A 188 24.69 27.12 -15.33
CA THR A 188 24.35 27.47 -16.72
C THR A 188 23.05 26.78 -17.16
N GLY A 189 22.13 27.55 -17.74
CA GLY A 189 20.83 27.07 -18.23
C GLY A 189 19.71 27.05 -17.18
N LEU A 190 20.01 27.34 -15.91
CA LEU A 190 18.98 27.52 -14.88
C LEU A 190 18.22 28.83 -15.09
N ALA A 191 16.95 28.86 -14.68
CA ALA A 191 16.07 30.00 -14.86
C ALA A 191 15.49 30.49 -13.52
N PRO A 192 15.28 31.81 -13.34
CA PRO A 192 14.47 32.36 -12.25
C PRO A 192 13.10 31.66 -12.13
N GLY A 193 12.61 31.50 -10.90
CA GLY A 193 11.38 30.78 -10.60
C GLY A 193 11.53 29.26 -10.49
N SER A 194 12.67 28.68 -10.90
CA SER A 194 12.88 27.23 -10.85
C SER A 194 13.15 26.74 -9.42
N PRO A 195 12.70 25.52 -9.05
CA PRO A 195 12.97 24.93 -7.74
C PRO A 195 14.37 24.36 -7.64
N ILE A 196 15.07 24.65 -6.53
CA ILE A 196 16.37 24.06 -6.19
C ILE A 196 16.30 23.47 -4.77
N ARG A 197 16.80 22.24 -4.58
CA ARG A 197 16.87 21.64 -3.23
C ARG A 197 18.28 21.83 -2.67
N ILE A 198 18.41 22.43 -1.50
CA ILE A 198 19.69 22.65 -0.81
C ILE A 198 19.59 22.08 0.60
N ALA A 199 20.51 21.18 0.97
CA ALA A 199 20.51 20.50 2.28
C ALA A 199 19.16 19.87 2.67
N GLY A 200 18.42 19.35 1.68
CA GLY A 200 17.12 18.72 1.88
C GLY A 200 15.91 19.65 1.80
N VAL A 201 16.08 20.98 1.85
CA VAL A 201 14.99 21.97 1.78
C VAL A 201 14.86 22.55 0.38
N VAL A 202 13.64 22.83 -0.07
CA VAL A 202 13.35 23.35 -1.42
C VAL A 202 13.22 24.87 -1.39
N TYR A 203 13.90 25.54 -2.31
CA TYR A 203 13.91 26.99 -2.50
C TYR A 203 13.55 27.36 -3.93
N THR A 204 13.11 28.60 -4.14
CA THR A 204 12.94 29.18 -5.48
C THR A 204 14.16 30.00 -5.85
N ILE A 205 14.71 29.79 -7.04
CA ILE A 205 15.77 30.64 -7.61
C ILE A 205 15.17 32.01 -7.92
N ALA A 206 15.69 33.07 -7.30
CA ALA A 206 15.28 34.45 -7.58
C ALA A 206 15.98 34.99 -8.83
N THR A 207 17.29 34.81 -8.95
CA THR A 207 18.07 35.26 -10.11
C THR A 207 19.29 34.37 -10.29
N VAL A 208 19.64 34.04 -11.52
CA VAL A 208 20.94 33.42 -11.86
C VAL A 208 21.90 34.54 -12.23
N LEU A 209 22.98 34.70 -11.47
CA LEU A 209 23.92 35.81 -11.65
C LEU A 209 24.99 35.46 -12.67
N ASP A 210 25.54 34.25 -12.57
CA ASP A 210 26.53 33.70 -13.49
C ASP A 210 26.54 32.16 -13.37
N ALA A 211 27.55 31.49 -13.96
CA ALA A 211 27.66 30.04 -13.99
C ALA A 211 27.96 29.39 -12.60
N GLN A 212 28.31 30.19 -11.59
CA GLN A 212 28.70 29.75 -10.24
C GLN A 212 27.85 30.39 -9.13
N HIS A 213 27.09 31.45 -9.43
CA HIS A 213 26.32 32.21 -8.45
C HIS A 213 24.85 32.38 -8.85
N LEU A 214 23.96 32.20 -7.86
CA LEU A 214 22.55 32.54 -7.97
C LEU A 214 22.04 33.11 -6.64
N THR A 215 20.85 33.71 -6.66
CA THR A 215 20.14 34.16 -5.46
C THR A 215 18.84 33.39 -5.26
N LEU A 216 18.38 33.29 -4.00
CA LEU A 216 17.11 32.65 -3.64
C LEU A 216 16.06 33.68 -3.21
N THR A 217 14.78 33.29 -3.24
CA THR A 217 13.67 34.12 -2.75
C THR A 217 13.50 34.08 -1.23
N THR A 218 13.96 33.00 -0.59
CA THR A 218 13.86 32.78 0.86
C THR A 218 15.23 32.48 1.45
N ASN A 219 15.39 32.79 2.74
CA ASN A 219 16.66 32.68 3.44
C ASN A 219 17.02 31.21 3.74
N PRO A 220 18.11 30.66 3.17
CA PRO A 220 18.57 29.31 3.46
C PRO A 220 19.42 29.19 4.74
N GLY A 221 19.75 30.32 5.38
CA GLY A 221 20.81 30.41 6.38
C GLY A 221 22.21 30.25 5.77
N PRO A 222 23.28 30.41 6.57
CA PRO A 222 24.63 30.10 6.15
C PRO A 222 24.86 28.58 6.13
N LEU A 223 25.20 28.03 4.97
CA LEU A 223 25.53 26.61 4.78
C LEU A 223 26.88 26.52 4.06
N SER A 224 27.65 25.49 4.37
CA SER A 224 28.96 25.26 3.77
C SER A 224 29.05 23.86 3.20
N ASN A 225 29.43 23.78 1.91
CA ASN A 225 29.73 22.52 1.22
C ASN A 225 28.62 21.46 1.33
N VAL A 226 27.37 21.90 1.22
CA VAL A 226 26.18 21.04 1.30
C VAL A 226 25.74 20.56 -0.07
N ALA A 227 25.06 19.41 -0.11
CA ALA A 227 24.50 18.88 -1.35
C ALA A 227 23.34 19.76 -1.84
N ALA A 228 23.32 20.01 -3.15
CA ALA A 228 22.20 20.61 -3.86
C ALA A 228 21.70 19.70 -5.00
N ARG A 229 20.39 19.68 -5.22
CA ARG A 229 19.75 19.10 -6.40
C ARG A 229 19.22 20.25 -7.25
N LEU A 230 19.67 20.29 -8.50
CA LEU A 230 19.30 21.34 -9.44
C LEU A 230 17.89 21.10 -9.99
N PRO A 231 17.25 22.13 -10.58
CA PRO A 231 16.02 21.94 -11.34
C PRO A 231 16.17 20.82 -12.39
N PRO A 232 15.11 20.05 -12.69
CA PRO A 232 15.13 19.13 -13.82
C PRO A 232 15.33 19.90 -15.13
N ASN A 233 15.79 19.19 -16.15
CA ASN A 233 15.83 19.74 -17.50
C ASN A 233 14.42 19.86 -18.06
N VAL A 234 14.14 20.92 -18.80
CA VAL A 234 12.96 21.01 -19.66
C VAL A 234 13.42 20.79 -21.08
N VAL A 235 12.80 19.86 -21.79
CA VAL A 235 13.25 19.40 -23.11
C VAL A 235 12.14 19.36 -24.14
N SER A 236 12.52 19.35 -25.41
CA SER A 236 11.65 19.01 -26.55
C SER A 236 12.29 17.89 -27.37
N THR A 237 11.47 17.05 -28.00
CA THR A 237 11.91 15.88 -28.75
C THR A 237 11.50 15.96 -30.22
N SER A 238 12.40 15.57 -31.12
CA SER A 238 12.14 15.47 -32.57
C SER A 238 12.99 14.37 -33.18
N GLY A 239 12.36 13.31 -33.71
CA GLY A 239 13.10 12.10 -34.03
C GLY A 239 13.76 11.53 -32.77
N THR A 240 15.03 11.15 -32.85
CA THR A 240 15.84 10.71 -31.70
C THR A 240 16.44 11.88 -30.92
N THR A 241 16.40 13.10 -31.46
CA THR A 241 17.04 14.27 -30.87
C THR A 241 16.22 14.80 -29.69
N VAL A 242 16.92 15.12 -28.60
CA VAL A 242 16.40 15.82 -27.42
C VAL A 242 17.13 17.14 -27.28
N THR A 243 16.38 18.24 -27.24
CA THR A 243 16.90 19.59 -27.06
C THR A 243 16.48 20.14 -25.70
N ALA A 244 17.45 20.53 -24.86
CA ALA A 244 17.19 21.28 -23.64
C ALA A 244 16.71 22.70 -23.95
N THR A 245 15.57 23.08 -23.42
CA THR A 245 15.05 24.46 -23.45
C THR A 245 15.28 25.19 -22.13
N SER A 246 15.49 24.48 -21.04
CA SER A 246 15.90 25.00 -19.72
C SER A 246 16.54 23.90 -18.86
N GLY A 247 17.25 24.30 -17.81
CA GLY A 247 17.87 23.42 -16.83
C GLY A 247 19.38 23.19 -17.05
N PRO A 248 19.99 22.28 -16.28
CA PRO A 248 21.44 22.01 -16.33
C PRO A 248 21.91 21.53 -17.71
N THR A 249 23.17 21.78 -18.07
CA THR A 249 23.72 21.28 -19.34
C THR A 249 23.83 19.75 -19.38
N PHE A 250 23.72 19.13 -20.56
CA PHE A 250 23.85 17.68 -20.75
C PHE A 250 25.28 17.13 -20.63
N VAL A 251 26.29 17.97 -20.40
CA VAL A 251 27.72 17.58 -20.39
C VAL A 251 28.02 16.43 -19.41
N ALA A 252 27.27 16.30 -18.32
CA ALA A 252 27.45 15.23 -17.34
C ALA A 252 26.81 13.88 -17.74
N LEU A 253 25.97 13.84 -18.78
CA LEU A 253 25.31 12.62 -19.26
C LEU A 253 26.25 11.79 -20.12
N LYS A 254 26.08 10.46 -20.07
CA LYS A 254 26.89 9.49 -20.82
C LYS A 254 26.00 8.61 -21.69
N PRO A 255 26.53 8.04 -22.80
CA PRO A 255 25.85 6.98 -23.53
C PRO A 255 25.34 5.87 -22.59
N ASN A 256 24.17 5.32 -22.90
CA ASN A 256 23.39 4.35 -22.12
C ASN A 256 22.79 4.85 -20.80
N ALA A 257 22.93 6.14 -20.44
CA ALA A 257 22.18 6.68 -19.32
C ALA A 257 20.67 6.56 -19.58
N ASN A 258 19.91 6.06 -18.61
CA ASN A 258 18.45 6.09 -18.69
C ASN A 258 17.93 7.52 -18.45
N LEU A 259 16.94 7.90 -19.23
CA LEU A 259 16.23 9.16 -19.12
C LEU A 259 14.75 8.85 -18.99
N GLN A 260 14.04 9.74 -18.31
CA GLN A 260 12.60 9.79 -18.42
C GLN A 260 12.20 11.10 -19.05
N ILE A 261 11.33 11.04 -20.05
CA ILE A 261 10.76 12.20 -20.73
C ILE A 261 9.25 11.95 -20.85
N GLY A 262 8.43 12.80 -20.23
CA GLY A 262 7.00 12.51 -20.06
C GLY A 262 6.78 11.27 -19.19
N SER A 263 5.91 10.36 -19.60
CA SER A 263 5.62 9.09 -18.90
C SER A 263 6.49 7.91 -19.35
N ALA A 264 7.43 8.12 -20.29
CA ALA A 264 8.22 7.05 -20.91
C ALA A 264 9.72 7.14 -20.60
N PHE A 265 10.38 5.99 -20.70
CA PHE A 265 11.82 5.83 -20.46
C PHE A 265 12.60 5.62 -21.76
N TYR A 266 13.78 6.22 -21.83
CA TYR A 266 14.67 6.19 -22.98
C TYR A 266 16.12 5.98 -22.53
N LYS A 267 16.99 5.61 -23.46
CA LYS A 267 18.44 5.60 -23.24
C LYS A 267 19.13 6.64 -24.11
N VAL A 268 20.14 7.30 -23.54
CA VAL A 268 21.04 8.18 -24.29
C VAL A 268 21.87 7.34 -25.26
N ALA A 269 21.78 7.61 -26.56
CA ALA A 269 22.71 7.08 -27.56
C ALA A 269 24.03 7.88 -27.55
N SER A 270 23.94 9.20 -27.59
CA SER A 270 25.11 10.10 -27.53
C SER A 270 24.71 11.49 -27.00
N VAL A 271 25.66 12.21 -26.41
CA VAL A 271 25.50 13.64 -26.08
C VAL A 271 26.25 14.42 -27.15
N THR A 272 25.56 15.29 -27.88
CA THR A 272 26.12 15.99 -29.05
C THR A 272 26.70 17.34 -28.66
N ASP A 273 26.05 18.07 -27.75
CA ASP A 273 26.58 19.30 -27.15
C ASP A 273 25.96 19.56 -25.75
N ALA A 274 26.19 20.75 -25.19
CA ALA A 274 25.71 21.12 -23.86
C ALA A 274 24.18 21.14 -23.71
N THR A 275 23.43 21.19 -24.82
CA THR A 275 21.97 21.32 -24.89
C THR A 275 21.30 20.25 -25.76
N HIS A 276 22.06 19.40 -26.44
CA HIS A 276 21.54 18.37 -27.35
C HIS A 276 22.07 16.97 -27.01
N LEU A 277 21.19 15.98 -27.10
CA LEU A 277 21.53 14.56 -27.05
C LEU A 277 20.65 13.76 -28.02
N GLU A 278 21.09 12.55 -28.34
CA GLU A 278 20.36 11.59 -29.16
C GLU A 278 19.93 10.39 -28.31
N LEU A 279 18.74 9.85 -28.57
CA LEU A 279 18.19 8.67 -27.92
C LEU A 279 18.38 7.40 -28.77
N THR A 280 18.39 6.24 -28.12
CA THR A 280 18.45 4.94 -28.81
C THR A 280 17.12 4.55 -29.48
N THR A 281 16.02 5.18 -29.10
CA THR A 281 14.68 4.96 -29.63
C THR A 281 13.98 6.30 -29.83
N THR A 282 13.10 6.38 -30.82
CA THR A 282 12.36 7.60 -31.16
C THR A 282 11.22 7.84 -30.15
N PRO A 283 11.26 8.88 -29.31
CA PRO A 283 10.12 9.32 -28.51
C PRO A 283 9.00 9.90 -29.38
N PRO A 284 7.77 10.03 -28.85
CA PRO A 284 6.77 10.93 -29.41
C PRO A 284 7.35 12.35 -29.53
N SER A 285 6.76 13.17 -30.42
CA SER A 285 7.08 14.59 -30.49
C SER A 285 6.50 15.30 -29.25
N LEU A 286 7.36 15.67 -28.33
CA LEU A 286 7.04 16.32 -27.06
C LEU A 286 7.66 17.71 -27.04
N LYS A 287 6.99 18.66 -26.39
CA LYS A 287 7.45 20.05 -26.30
C LYS A 287 7.40 20.52 -24.85
N ASN A 288 8.53 21.06 -24.38
CA ASN A 288 8.69 21.63 -23.05
C ASN A 288 8.24 20.71 -21.91
N VAL A 289 8.63 19.44 -21.99
CA VAL A 289 8.37 18.44 -20.96
C VAL A 289 9.58 18.30 -20.05
N ASP A 290 9.37 17.99 -18.77
CA ASP A 290 10.50 17.74 -17.88
C ASP A 290 11.20 16.44 -18.28
N MET A 291 12.52 16.45 -18.14
CA MET A 291 13.40 15.32 -18.27
C MET A 291 14.08 15.04 -16.93
N TYR A 292 13.97 13.80 -16.48
CA TYR A 292 14.55 13.32 -15.23
C TYR A 292 15.67 12.29 -15.51
N TYR A 293 16.78 12.38 -14.77
CA TYR A 293 17.96 11.52 -14.91
C TYR A 293 18.83 11.51 -13.65
N GLY A 294 19.87 10.66 -13.60
CA GLY A 294 20.86 10.65 -12.52
C GLY A 294 21.52 9.27 -12.35
N SER A 295 22.37 9.08 -11.35
CA SER A 295 22.96 7.75 -11.03
C SER A 295 21.90 6.66 -10.76
N GLY A 296 20.64 7.05 -10.60
CA GLY A 296 19.46 6.20 -10.54
C GLY A 296 18.89 5.73 -11.87
N ALA A 297 19.42 6.24 -12.98
CA ALA A 297 19.10 5.87 -14.34
C ALA A 297 19.71 4.51 -14.73
N GLY A 298 19.51 3.51 -13.88
CA GLY A 298 19.95 2.13 -13.96
C GLY A 298 19.33 1.26 -12.85
N GLY A 299 18.21 1.71 -12.25
CA GLY A 299 17.53 1.02 -11.14
C GLY A 299 17.72 1.67 -9.76
N GLN A 300 17.97 2.99 -9.66
CA GLN A 300 18.17 3.69 -8.37
C GLN A 300 17.59 5.12 -8.33
N LEU A 301 16.52 5.41 -9.07
CA LEU A 301 15.73 6.62 -8.79
C LEU A 301 15.01 6.36 -7.46
N GLY A 302 15.48 6.88 -6.31
CA GLY A 302 14.76 6.62 -5.04
C GLY A 302 15.40 6.89 -3.69
N ALA A 303 16.72 7.05 -3.56
CA ALA A 303 17.36 6.98 -2.23
C ALA A 303 17.14 8.19 -1.28
N LEU A 304 16.40 9.22 -1.71
CA LEU A 304 16.14 10.40 -0.87
C LEU A 304 14.68 10.39 -0.41
N PRO A 305 14.40 10.69 0.87
CA PRO A 305 13.03 10.71 1.34
C PRO A 305 12.20 11.78 0.67
N MET A 306 10.91 11.50 0.50
CA MET A 306 9.91 12.46 0.04
C MET A 306 8.65 12.29 0.86
N PHE A 307 8.21 13.38 1.47
CA PHE A 307 6.96 13.43 2.18
C PHE A 307 6.09 14.48 1.48
N LEU A 308 4.90 14.10 1.04
CA LEU A 308 3.93 15.03 0.44
C LEU A 308 2.68 15.10 1.30
N TYR A 309 2.21 16.32 1.56
CA TYR A 309 0.93 16.56 2.19
C TYR A 309 -0.05 17.12 1.15
N PHE A 310 -1.20 16.47 1.02
CA PHE A 310 -2.34 16.91 0.22
C PHE A 310 -3.39 17.50 1.17
N PRO A 311 -3.53 18.84 1.25
CA PRO A 311 -4.66 19.47 1.91
C PRO A 311 -6.00 19.04 1.28
N PRO A 312 -7.14 19.32 1.96
CA PRO A 312 -8.46 19.07 1.39
C PRO A 312 -8.61 19.69 0.00
N GLY A 313 -8.98 18.87 -0.99
CA GLY A 313 -9.10 19.24 -2.38
C GLY A 313 -9.15 18.05 -3.32
N VAL A 314 -9.52 18.31 -4.57
CA VAL A 314 -9.50 17.37 -5.68
C VAL A 314 -8.38 17.76 -6.65
N TYR A 315 -7.39 16.89 -6.81
CA TYR A 315 -6.19 17.12 -7.60
C TYR A 315 -6.32 16.35 -8.92
N LEU A 316 -6.56 17.10 -10.00
CA LEU A 316 -6.88 16.54 -11.31
C LEU A 316 -5.62 16.11 -12.09
N ALA A 317 -5.69 14.95 -12.73
CA ALA A 317 -4.74 14.47 -13.72
C ALA A 317 -5.47 13.85 -14.90
N SER A 318 -4.83 13.78 -16.07
CA SER A 318 -5.42 13.23 -17.31
C SER A 318 -4.53 12.17 -17.97
N ASP A 319 -3.46 11.77 -17.29
CA ASP A 319 -2.45 10.81 -17.74
C ASP A 319 -1.83 10.13 -16.50
N THR A 320 -1.05 9.08 -16.70
CA THR A 320 -0.39 8.32 -15.63
C THR A 320 0.49 9.21 -14.75
N ILE A 321 0.37 9.06 -13.43
CA ILE A 321 1.25 9.63 -12.41
C ILE A 321 2.21 8.55 -11.96
N ILE A 322 3.51 8.86 -11.99
CA ILE A 322 4.57 7.90 -11.70
C ILE A 322 5.41 8.39 -10.51
N PRO A 323 5.13 7.92 -9.28
CA PRO A 323 6.05 8.02 -8.16
C PRO A 323 7.31 7.17 -8.36
N TYR A 324 8.48 7.72 -8.00
CA TYR A 324 9.76 7.01 -8.14
C TYR A 324 10.35 6.57 -6.82
N GLY A 325 10.78 5.32 -6.82
CA GLY A 325 11.75 4.82 -5.87
C GLY A 325 11.16 4.41 -4.54
N ASN A 326 12.02 4.38 -3.53
CA ASN A 326 11.70 4.04 -2.16
C ASN A 326 11.73 5.26 -1.23
N TYR A 327 11.38 5.06 0.04
CA TYR A 327 11.36 6.10 1.07
C TYR A 327 10.47 7.28 0.69
N TRP A 328 9.18 7.05 0.47
CA TRP A 328 8.23 8.15 0.29
C TRP A 328 6.92 7.89 0.98
N SER A 329 6.37 8.96 1.53
CA SER A 329 5.04 8.94 2.12
C SER A 329 4.18 10.04 1.54
N ILE A 330 2.91 9.74 1.34
CA ILE A 330 1.89 10.75 1.06
C ILE A 330 0.84 10.74 2.16
N TYR A 331 0.45 11.93 2.59
CA TYR A 331 -0.50 12.17 3.64
C TYR A 331 -1.60 13.08 3.11
N GLY A 332 -2.86 12.67 3.24
CA GLY A 332 -4.01 13.53 2.98
C GLY A 332 -4.70 14.00 4.26
N ALA A 333 -5.71 14.83 4.11
CA ALA A 333 -6.63 15.19 5.19
C ALA A 333 -7.78 14.18 5.37
N GLY A 334 -7.76 13.04 4.68
CA GLY A 334 -8.77 11.97 4.79
C GLY A 334 -9.24 11.47 3.43
N ALA A 335 -9.68 10.21 3.39
CA ALA A 335 -9.98 9.46 2.18
C ALA A 335 -11.00 10.11 1.23
N GLN A 336 -11.90 10.95 1.76
CA GLN A 336 -12.94 11.65 1.00
C GLN A 336 -12.73 13.16 0.89
N THR A 337 -11.60 13.65 1.40
CA THR A 337 -11.30 15.08 1.46
C THR A 337 -10.11 15.44 0.60
N SER A 338 -9.14 14.55 0.44
CA SER A 338 -7.92 14.74 -0.34
C SER A 338 -7.87 13.69 -1.45
N ILE A 339 -8.26 14.08 -2.65
CA ILE A 339 -8.57 13.14 -3.74
C ILE A 339 -7.67 13.41 -4.93
N ILE A 340 -6.96 12.40 -5.43
CA ILE A 340 -6.32 12.45 -6.75
C ILE A 340 -7.29 11.84 -7.76
N LYS A 341 -7.71 12.64 -8.75
CA LYS A 341 -8.76 12.28 -9.72
C LYS A 341 -8.22 12.16 -11.14
N LEU A 342 -8.50 11.04 -11.79
CA LEU A 342 -8.36 10.89 -13.24
C LEU A 342 -9.53 11.58 -13.95
N ALA A 343 -9.21 12.51 -14.84
CA ALA A 343 -10.18 13.26 -15.61
C ALA A 343 -11.05 12.34 -16.49
N PRO A 344 -12.33 12.68 -16.71
CA PRO A 344 -13.19 11.91 -17.60
C PRO A 344 -12.62 11.80 -19.02
N ASN A 345 -12.85 10.66 -19.67
CA ASN A 345 -12.46 10.41 -21.05
C ASN A 345 -10.97 10.70 -21.36
N SER A 346 -10.08 10.39 -20.42
CA SER A 346 -8.64 10.61 -20.60
C SER A 346 -8.11 9.70 -21.72
N PRO A 347 -7.46 10.26 -22.77
CA PRO A 347 -7.09 9.49 -23.98
C PRO A 347 -6.28 8.22 -23.72
N ALA A 348 -5.37 8.23 -22.74
CA ALA A 348 -4.55 7.07 -22.39
C ALA A 348 -5.38 5.90 -21.81
N PHE A 349 -6.56 6.17 -21.26
CA PHE A 349 -7.38 5.20 -20.51
C PHE A 349 -8.69 4.84 -21.22
N ASN A 350 -8.96 5.41 -22.39
CA ASN A 350 -10.16 5.13 -23.18
C ASN A 350 -9.88 4.74 -24.63
N THR A 351 -8.60 4.57 -24.99
CA THR A 351 -8.17 4.04 -26.28
C THR A 351 -7.48 2.69 -26.11
N GLY A 352 -7.63 1.80 -27.09
CA GLY A 352 -7.10 0.44 -27.03
C GLY A 352 -7.86 -0.49 -26.09
N THR A 353 -7.28 -1.67 -25.82
CA THR A 353 -7.89 -2.75 -25.01
C THR A 353 -7.03 -3.17 -23.82
N SER A 354 -5.84 -2.59 -23.66
CA SER A 354 -4.91 -2.95 -22.59
C SER A 354 -5.16 -2.08 -21.36
N PRO A 355 -5.17 -2.66 -20.14
CA PRO A 355 -5.26 -1.87 -18.91
C PRO A 355 -4.06 -0.92 -18.76
N VAL A 356 -4.32 0.30 -18.27
CA VAL A 356 -3.33 1.36 -18.06
C VAL A 356 -3.40 1.84 -16.62
N GLN A 357 -2.26 1.86 -15.94
CA GLN A 357 -2.16 2.29 -14.55
C GLN A 357 -2.22 3.82 -14.44
N PHE A 358 -3.14 4.34 -13.65
CA PHE A 358 -3.26 5.77 -13.38
C PHE A 358 -2.24 6.22 -12.34
N PHE A 359 -2.39 5.80 -11.09
CA PHE A 359 -1.35 5.98 -10.07
C PHE A 359 -0.42 4.78 -10.09
N SER A 360 0.82 4.98 -10.56
CA SER A 360 1.71 3.91 -11.00
C SER A 360 3.13 4.05 -10.41
N PRO A 361 3.32 3.82 -9.10
CA PRO A 361 4.64 3.82 -8.50
C PRO A 361 5.54 2.79 -9.18
N LEU A 362 6.79 3.18 -9.43
CA LEU A 362 7.81 2.31 -10.02
C LEU A 362 8.82 1.84 -8.99
N SER A 363 9.23 0.59 -9.16
CA SER A 363 10.26 0.02 -8.32
C SER A 363 11.67 0.44 -8.70
N VAL A 364 12.52 0.54 -7.68
CA VAL A 364 13.96 0.71 -7.76
C VAL A 364 14.58 -0.51 -8.46
N ASN A 365 14.37 -1.71 -7.89
CA ASN A 365 14.96 -2.97 -8.37
C ASN A 365 14.01 -4.18 -8.20
N LYS A 366 12.73 -4.00 -8.54
CA LYS A 366 11.60 -4.93 -8.33
C LYS A 366 11.26 -5.23 -6.86
N ASN A 367 12.23 -5.55 -5.99
CA ASN A 367 12.01 -5.92 -4.58
C ASN A 367 12.58 -4.92 -3.55
N ASP A 368 12.90 -3.69 -3.98
CA ASP A 368 13.56 -2.68 -3.13
C ASP A 368 12.65 -1.47 -2.79
N ASN A 369 11.33 -1.67 -2.75
CA ASN A 369 10.34 -0.62 -2.48
C ASN A 369 10.05 -0.43 -0.98
N PHE A 370 11.10 -0.19 -0.21
CA PHE A 370 11.00 -0.04 1.24
C PHE A 370 10.42 1.31 1.67
N HIS A 371 9.69 1.34 2.79
CA HIS A 371 9.17 2.55 3.43
C HIS A 371 8.33 3.41 2.47
N ILE A 372 7.28 2.79 1.94
CA ILE A 372 6.28 3.47 1.13
C ILE A 372 4.97 3.48 1.91
N PHE A 373 4.51 4.68 2.27
CA PHE A 373 3.29 4.87 3.06
C PHE A 373 2.31 5.78 2.33
N ILE A 374 1.08 5.30 2.21
CA ILE A 374 0.00 6.04 1.54
C ILE A 374 -1.15 6.14 2.52
N GLU A 375 -1.37 7.35 3.02
CA GLU A 375 -2.27 7.57 4.14
C GLU A 375 -3.30 8.65 3.84
N ASN A 376 -4.55 8.39 4.21
CA ASN A 376 -5.59 9.41 4.29
C ASN A 376 -5.97 10.03 2.94
N MET A 377 -6.02 9.23 1.87
CA MET A 377 -6.18 9.69 0.48
C MET A 377 -7.35 9.00 -0.25
N GLY A 378 -7.96 9.72 -1.19
CA GLY A 378 -8.90 9.19 -2.17
C GLY A 378 -8.28 9.09 -3.57
N PHE A 379 -8.62 8.05 -4.32
CA PHE A 379 -8.26 7.88 -5.72
C PHE A 379 -9.50 7.62 -6.57
N GLU A 380 -9.74 8.50 -7.53
CA GLU A 380 -10.99 8.50 -8.31
C GLU A 380 -10.72 8.36 -9.80
N SER A 381 -11.50 7.49 -10.46
CA SER A 381 -11.62 7.49 -11.92
C SER A 381 -12.92 8.15 -12.36
N GLY A 382 -12.81 9.27 -13.08
CA GLY A 382 -13.95 9.87 -13.76
C GLY A 382 -14.51 8.98 -14.87
N VAL A 383 -15.73 9.29 -15.33
CA VAL A 383 -16.44 8.52 -16.35
C VAL A 383 -15.66 8.36 -17.66
N GLY A 384 -15.84 7.21 -18.33
CA GLY A 384 -15.32 6.97 -19.67
C GLY A 384 -13.83 6.62 -19.72
N ASN A 385 -13.30 6.02 -18.65
CA ASN A 385 -11.93 5.49 -18.56
C ASN A 385 -11.91 3.96 -18.38
N PRO A 386 -12.45 3.17 -19.34
CA PRO A 386 -12.66 1.73 -19.18
C PRO A 386 -11.38 0.93 -19.00
N ASN A 387 -10.24 1.44 -19.49
CA ASN A 387 -8.96 0.75 -19.38
C ASN A 387 -8.19 1.14 -18.11
N ALA A 388 -8.76 1.94 -17.21
CA ALA A 388 -8.06 2.39 -16.01
C ALA A 388 -7.81 1.25 -15.01
N GLU A 389 -6.57 1.18 -14.54
CA GLU A 389 -6.21 0.61 -13.26
C GLU A 389 -5.90 1.78 -12.31
N ILE A 390 -6.80 2.08 -11.39
CA ILE A 390 -6.85 3.40 -10.73
C ILE A 390 -5.64 3.61 -9.83
N PHE A 391 -5.39 2.63 -8.96
CA PHE A 391 -4.37 2.71 -7.93
C PHE A 391 -3.49 1.46 -7.94
N THR A 392 -2.19 1.64 -8.18
CA THR A 392 -1.21 0.56 -8.03
C THR A 392 -0.37 0.80 -6.79
N THR A 393 -0.12 -0.24 -6.01
CA THR A 393 0.88 -0.21 -4.94
C THR A 393 1.91 -1.30 -5.11
N GLN A 394 3.12 -1.01 -4.67
CA GLN A 394 4.25 -1.93 -4.64
C GLN A 394 5.17 -1.51 -3.50
N VAL A 395 5.11 -2.26 -2.41
CA VAL A 395 5.95 -2.08 -1.22
C VAL A 395 6.77 -3.34 -1.00
N ASN A 396 7.87 -3.26 -0.27
CA ASN A 396 8.66 -4.40 0.15
C ASN A 396 9.05 -4.23 1.62
N ASN A 397 9.04 -5.34 2.37
CA ASN A 397 9.41 -5.49 3.79
C ASN A 397 8.55 -4.67 4.76
N ILE A 398 8.52 -3.35 4.58
CA ILE A 398 7.76 -2.40 5.36
C ILE A 398 7.14 -1.33 4.45
N GLY A 399 5.84 -1.11 4.62
CA GLY A 399 5.06 -0.17 3.84
C GLY A 399 3.58 -0.51 3.87
N ALA A 400 2.76 0.52 4.04
CA ALA A 400 1.33 0.37 4.25
C ALA A 400 0.48 1.33 3.41
N VAL A 401 -0.73 0.87 3.09
CA VAL A 401 -1.83 1.71 2.58
C VAL A 401 -2.89 1.80 3.67
N ARG A 402 -3.08 2.99 4.25
CA ARG A 402 -3.96 3.18 5.42
C ARG A 402 -5.00 4.26 5.18
N ASN A 403 -6.26 3.97 5.51
CA ASN A 403 -7.37 4.93 5.38
C ASN A 403 -7.46 5.51 3.95
N VAL A 404 -7.68 4.62 2.97
CA VAL A 404 -7.71 4.96 1.54
C VAL A 404 -9.04 4.53 0.91
N GLN A 405 -9.58 5.37 0.04
CA GLN A 405 -10.77 5.04 -0.76
C GLN A 405 -10.44 5.09 -2.25
N VAL A 406 -10.87 4.07 -3.00
CA VAL A 406 -10.67 3.98 -4.46
C VAL A 406 -11.99 3.71 -5.16
N TRP A 407 -12.36 4.49 -6.18
CA TRP A 407 -13.61 4.26 -6.89
C TRP A 407 -13.60 4.75 -8.34
N SER A 408 -14.56 4.24 -9.13
CA SER A 408 -14.87 4.75 -10.45
C SER A 408 -16.32 5.15 -10.55
N ASP A 409 -16.57 6.37 -11.05
CA ASP A 409 -17.92 6.94 -11.14
C ASP A 409 -18.90 6.03 -11.90
N ASP A 410 -18.46 5.48 -13.04
CA ASP A 410 -19.25 4.61 -13.93
C ASP A 410 -18.97 3.10 -13.75
N SER A 411 -18.20 2.73 -12.71
CA SER A 411 -17.79 1.36 -12.41
C SER A 411 -17.05 0.60 -13.53
N ASN A 412 -16.62 1.26 -14.62
CA ASN A 412 -16.21 0.58 -15.85
C ASN A 412 -14.69 0.34 -15.99
N CYS A 413 -13.90 0.77 -15.01
CA CYS A 413 -12.47 0.48 -14.88
C CYS A 413 -12.17 -1.03 -14.79
N VAL A 414 -10.93 -1.41 -15.08
CA VAL A 414 -10.46 -2.80 -15.00
C VAL A 414 -10.23 -3.19 -13.55
N ASN A 415 -9.25 -2.56 -12.90
CA ASN A 415 -8.86 -2.88 -11.53
C ASN A 415 -8.89 -1.57 -10.72
N ALA A 416 -9.61 -1.53 -9.60
CA ALA A 416 -9.52 -0.37 -8.73
C ALA A 416 -8.13 -0.32 -8.08
N LEU A 417 -7.74 -1.40 -7.41
CA LEU A 417 -6.43 -1.57 -6.79
C LEU A 417 -5.64 -2.69 -7.47
N ASN A 418 -4.36 -2.42 -7.74
CA ASN A 418 -3.47 -3.35 -8.44
C ASN A 418 -2.18 -3.63 -7.67
N ILE A 419 -1.85 -4.92 -7.53
CA ILE A 419 -0.64 -5.46 -6.88
C ILE A 419 0.08 -6.43 -7.83
N ARG A 420 0.02 -6.20 -9.15
CA ARG A 420 0.59 -7.11 -10.17
C ARG A 420 2.02 -6.81 -10.59
N ARG A 421 2.69 -5.81 -10.03
CA ARG A 421 4.10 -5.50 -10.38
C ARG A 421 5.03 -6.54 -9.76
N ALA A 422 6.15 -6.84 -10.43
CA ALA A 422 7.06 -7.90 -9.97
C ALA A 422 7.46 -7.72 -8.50
N TYR A 423 7.26 -8.79 -7.73
CA TYR A 423 7.70 -8.96 -6.33
C TYR A 423 7.11 -7.95 -5.34
N PRO A 424 5.77 -7.79 -5.26
CA PRO A 424 5.17 -6.89 -4.30
C PRO A 424 5.03 -7.59 -2.95
N GLY A 425 5.48 -6.95 -1.89
CA GLY A 425 5.33 -7.38 -0.51
C GLY A 425 6.66 -7.75 0.19
N PRO A 426 6.61 -8.17 1.47
CA PRO A 426 5.42 -8.10 2.30
C PRO A 426 4.93 -6.66 2.48
N GLY A 427 3.64 -6.48 2.69
CA GLY A 427 3.02 -5.16 2.80
C GLY A 427 1.63 -5.23 3.44
N MET A 428 1.16 -4.09 3.94
CA MET A 428 -0.11 -4.00 4.64
C MET A 428 -1.12 -3.09 3.93
N MET A 429 -2.40 -3.47 3.99
CA MET A 429 -3.52 -2.56 3.74
C MET A 429 -4.47 -2.58 4.91
N ARG A 430 -4.83 -1.39 5.40
CA ARG A 430 -5.76 -1.23 6.51
C ARG A 430 -6.75 -0.10 6.28
N ASN A 431 -8.03 -0.35 6.58
CA ASN A 431 -9.11 0.63 6.36
C ASN A 431 -9.13 1.09 4.89
N VAL A 432 -9.27 0.14 3.95
CA VAL A 432 -9.30 0.43 2.51
C VAL A 432 -10.66 0.07 1.93
N ALA A 433 -11.32 1.03 1.31
CA ALA A 433 -12.63 0.86 0.70
C ALA A 433 -12.57 1.02 -0.83
N VAL A 434 -13.22 0.12 -1.56
CA VAL A 434 -13.19 0.06 -3.02
C VAL A 434 -14.59 -0.08 -3.61
N TYR A 435 -14.92 0.79 -4.56
CA TYR A 435 -16.26 0.84 -5.18
C TYR A 435 -16.18 0.79 -6.72
N GLY A 436 -16.85 -0.20 -7.31
CA GLY A 436 -16.90 -0.41 -8.77
C GLY A 436 -15.68 -1.16 -9.33
N CYS A 437 -15.47 -1.03 -10.65
CA CYS A 437 -14.50 -1.78 -11.47
C CYS A 437 -14.88 -3.24 -11.76
N GLN A 438 -14.09 -3.90 -12.61
CA GLN A 438 -14.17 -5.35 -12.79
C GLN A 438 -13.67 -6.07 -11.54
N ASN A 439 -12.44 -5.76 -11.11
CA ASN A 439 -11.89 -6.25 -9.84
C ASN A 439 -11.69 -5.11 -8.85
N GLY A 440 -11.99 -5.37 -7.58
CA GLY A 440 -11.69 -4.45 -6.49
C GLY A 440 -10.19 -4.43 -6.23
N ILE A 441 -9.63 -5.59 -5.89
CA ILE A 441 -8.19 -5.81 -5.75
C ILE A 441 -7.77 -6.90 -6.75
N TYR A 442 -6.69 -6.66 -7.50
CA TYR A 442 -6.13 -7.63 -8.44
C TYR A 442 -4.63 -7.83 -8.22
N SER A 443 -4.19 -9.09 -8.29
CA SER A 443 -2.77 -9.46 -8.24
C SER A 443 -2.45 -10.56 -9.26
N ASN A 444 -1.20 -10.62 -9.70
CA ASN A 444 -0.67 -11.72 -10.51
C ASN A 444 0.83 -11.90 -10.27
N GLN A 445 1.21 -12.27 -9.04
CA GLN A 445 2.60 -12.26 -8.59
C GLN A 445 2.90 -13.39 -7.62
N GLN A 446 4.00 -14.12 -7.89
CA GLN A 446 4.38 -15.35 -7.18
C GLN A 446 5.18 -15.12 -5.91
N GLU A 447 5.82 -13.96 -5.73
CA GLU A 447 6.71 -13.70 -4.60
C GLU A 447 6.04 -12.79 -3.56
N TYR A 448 6.35 -13.05 -2.29
CA TYR A 448 5.87 -12.36 -1.08
C TYR A 448 4.35 -12.39 -0.84
N ASN A 449 3.88 -11.69 0.19
CA ASN A 449 2.50 -11.71 0.64
C ASN A 449 1.94 -10.31 0.91
N PHE A 450 0.63 -10.20 1.07
CA PHE A 450 -0.02 -8.99 1.61
C PHE A 450 -0.93 -9.35 2.78
N THR A 451 -0.91 -8.48 3.78
CA THR A 451 -1.81 -8.55 4.93
C THR A 451 -2.90 -7.50 4.78
N PHE A 452 -4.15 -7.90 4.93
CA PHE A 452 -5.32 -7.06 4.83
C PHE A 452 -6.10 -7.08 6.14
N GLU A 453 -6.38 -5.89 6.66
CA GLU A 453 -7.27 -5.67 7.81
C GLU A 453 -8.30 -4.61 7.42
N ASP A 454 -9.57 -4.82 7.76
CA ASP A 454 -10.60 -3.79 7.64
C ASP A 454 -10.77 -3.31 6.18
N ILE A 455 -11.23 -4.19 5.29
CA ILE A 455 -11.37 -3.93 3.84
C ILE A 455 -12.84 -3.95 3.44
N THR A 456 -13.29 -2.97 2.65
CA THR A 456 -14.63 -2.94 2.05
C THR A 456 -14.54 -3.00 0.53
N LEU A 457 -15.22 -3.96 -0.11
CA LEU A 457 -15.26 -4.13 -1.57
C LEU A 457 -16.70 -4.23 -2.06
N GLU A 458 -17.14 -3.29 -2.89
CA GLU A 458 -18.53 -3.25 -3.35
C GLU A 458 -18.70 -2.91 -4.83
N GLY A 459 -19.68 -3.53 -5.46
CA GLY A 459 -20.11 -3.18 -6.81
C GLY A 459 -19.17 -3.63 -7.93
N GLN A 460 -18.24 -4.56 -7.67
CA GLN A 460 -17.40 -5.18 -8.69
C GLN A 460 -18.22 -5.97 -9.72
N THR A 461 -17.62 -6.30 -10.86
CA THR A 461 -18.28 -7.04 -11.95
C THR A 461 -17.59 -8.35 -12.35
N VAL A 462 -16.42 -8.64 -11.78
CA VAL A 462 -15.69 -9.91 -11.95
C VAL A 462 -15.39 -10.57 -10.61
N ALA A 463 -14.75 -9.85 -9.67
CA ALA A 463 -14.48 -10.33 -8.32
C ALA A 463 -14.21 -9.16 -7.36
N GLY A 464 -14.52 -9.32 -6.08
CA GLY A 464 -13.99 -8.42 -5.03
C GLY A 464 -12.46 -8.44 -5.05
N ILE A 465 -11.88 -9.62 -4.83
CA ILE A 465 -10.43 -9.88 -4.92
C ILE A 465 -10.18 -10.95 -5.99
N GLY A 466 -9.47 -10.57 -7.05
CA GLY A 466 -8.90 -11.48 -8.03
C GLY A 466 -7.43 -11.76 -7.71
N SER A 467 -7.18 -12.81 -6.92
CA SER A 467 -5.83 -13.23 -6.53
C SER A 467 -5.29 -14.28 -7.50
N MET A 468 -4.45 -13.88 -8.46
CA MET A 468 -3.69 -14.84 -9.28
C MET A 468 -2.29 -15.01 -8.67
N ASN A 469 -1.90 -16.23 -8.31
CA ASN A 469 -0.56 -16.59 -7.79
C ASN A 469 -0.07 -15.87 -6.51
N MET A 470 -0.91 -15.10 -5.80
CA MET A 470 -0.47 -14.22 -4.71
C MET A 470 -0.88 -14.74 -3.33
N LYS A 471 -0.08 -14.44 -2.29
CA LYS A 471 -0.33 -14.90 -0.92
C LYS A 471 -0.99 -13.81 -0.11
N PHE A 472 -2.14 -14.11 0.51
CA PHE A 472 -2.93 -13.12 1.24
C PHE A 472 -3.34 -13.62 2.63
N SER A 473 -3.22 -12.74 3.61
CA SER A 473 -3.78 -12.93 4.96
C SER A 473 -4.82 -11.85 5.19
N ILE A 474 -6.09 -12.23 5.28
CA ILE A 474 -7.23 -11.31 5.25
C ILE A 474 -8.02 -11.44 6.55
N ARG A 475 -8.30 -10.32 7.20
CA ARG A 475 -9.24 -10.23 8.31
C ARG A 475 -10.15 -9.03 8.16
N HIS A 476 -11.39 -9.15 8.65
CA HIS A 476 -12.40 -8.08 8.57
C HIS A 476 -12.69 -7.59 7.14
N LEU A 477 -12.81 -8.52 6.18
CA LEU A 477 -13.30 -8.20 4.85
C LEU A 477 -14.84 -8.07 4.89
N LEU A 478 -15.34 -6.90 4.47
CA LEU A 478 -16.71 -6.70 4.04
C LEU A 478 -16.75 -6.73 2.50
N SER A 479 -17.47 -7.68 1.92
CA SER A 479 -17.72 -7.70 0.48
C SER A 479 -19.21 -7.73 0.21
N ASP A 480 -19.72 -6.78 -0.58
CA ASP A 480 -21.11 -6.76 -1.07
C ASP A 480 -21.11 -6.76 -2.59
N ASN A 481 -21.28 -7.97 -3.16
CA ASN A 481 -21.06 -8.21 -4.58
C ASN A 481 -21.99 -9.26 -5.18
N THR A 482 -22.32 -9.08 -6.45
CA THR A 482 -23.08 -10.08 -7.24
C THR A 482 -22.17 -11.17 -7.83
N VAL A 483 -20.86 -10.94 -7.71
CA VAL A 483 -19.73 -11.76 -8.16
C VAL A 483 -18.93 -12.27 -6.97
N PRO A 484 -18.02 -13.25 -7.11
CA PRO A 484 -17.27 -13.77 -5.98
C PRO A 484 -16.52 -12.67 -5.20
N ALA A 485 -16.57 -12.75 -3.87
CA ALA A 485 -15.78 -11.89 -3.00
C ALA A 485 -14.27 -12.16 -3.16
N LEU A 486 -13.90 -13.43 -3.38
CA LEU A 486 -12.52 -13.85 -3.62
C LEU A 486 -12.44 -14.95 -4.69
N GLN A 487 -11.52 -14.77 -5.63
CA GLN A 487 -11.03 -15.79 -6.54
C GLN A 487 -9.53 -16.00 -6.28
N ALA A 488 -9.16 -17.12 -5.66
CA ALA A 488 -7.77 -17.50 -5.37
C ALA A 488 -7.27 -18.54 -6.38
N GLU A 489 -6.65 -18.07 -7.46
CA GLU A 489 -6.36 -18.88 -8.64
C GLU A 489 -4.85 -19.15 -8.80
N LEU A 490 -4.53 -20.33 -9.36
CA LEU A 490 -3.19 -20.86 -9.65
C LEU A 490 -2.38 -21.33 -8.42
N PHE A 491 -1.34 -22.12 -8.69
CA PHE A 491 -0.50 -22.80 -7.70
C PHE A 491 -0.11 -21.91 -6.50
N HIS A 492 0.39 -20.71 -6.77
CA HIS A 492 0.98 -19.88 -5.73
C HIS A 492 -0.06 -19.11 -4.89
N ALA A 493 -1.35 -19.17 -5.23
CA ALA A 493 -2.38 -18.49 -4.45
C ALA A 493 -2.67 -19.24 -3.14
N ASN A 494 -2.02 -18.80 -2.05
CA ASN A 494 -2.29 -19.24 -0.68
C ASN A 494 -2.95 -18.10 0.10
N THR A 495 -4.22 -18.31 0.46
CA THR A 495 -5.04 -17.27 1.08
C THR A 495 -5.64 -17.76 2.39
N THR A 496 -5.49 -16.95 3.43
CA THR A 496 -6.24 -17.07 4.68
C THR A 496 -7.26 -15.93 4.72
N ILE A 497 -8.51 -16.25 5.03
CA ILE A 497 -9.56 -15.27 5.31
C ILE A 497 -10.23 -15.57 6.65
N MET A 498 -10.35 -14.58 7.53
CA MET A 498 -11.01 -14.77 8.81
C MET A 498 -11.84 -13.58 9.27
N ASP A 499 -12.77 -13.82 10.18
CA ASP A 499 -13.65 -12.81 10.79
C ASP A 499 -14.20 -11.82 9.75
N SER A 500 -14.89 -12.33 8.73
CA SER A 500 -15.27 -11.54 7.53
C SER A 500 -16.74 -11.73 7.17
N GLU A 501 -17.35 -10.76 6.49
CA GLU A 501 -18.75 -10.80 6.04
C GLU A 501 -18.85 -10.67 4.52
N LEU A 502 -19.49 -11.65 3.89
CA LEU A 502 -19.69 -11.70 2.44
C LEU A 502 -21.19 -11.67 2.14
N PHE A 503 -21.63 -10.58 1.52
CA PHE A 503 -22.97 -10.39 1.00
C PHE A 503 -22.97 -10.58 -0.51
N GLY A 504 -24.01 -11.23 -1.02
CA GLY A 504 -24.31 -11.26 -2.44
C GLY A 504 -25.79 -11.33 -2.72
N ASP A 505 -26.17 -11.04 -3.95
CA ASP A 505 -27.56 -11.04 -4.44
C ASP A 505 -27.76 -12.05 -5.61
N ASN A 506 -26.77 -12.92 -5.83
CA ASN A 506 -26.74 -13.86 -6.94
C ASN A 506 -27.07 -15.28 -6.48
N SER A 507 -28.30 -15.71 -6.77
CA SER A 507 -28.83 -17.04 -6.45
C SER A 507 -28.15 -18.21 -7.16
N THR A 508 -27.16 -17.95 -8.02
CA THR A 508 -26.29 -18.95 -8.66
C THR A 508 -24.80 -18.71 -8.37
N GLY A 509 -24.47 -17.65 -7.64
CA GLY A 509 -23.11 -17.18 -7.40
C GLY A 509 -22.36 -18.02 -6.37
N ILE A 510 -21.03 -17.85 -6.40
CA ILE A 510 -20.08 -18.45 -5.45
C ILE A 510 -19.44 -17.29 -4.67
N GLY A 511 -19.40 -17.37 -3.34
CA GLY A 511 -18.75 -16.35 -2.50
C GLY A 511 -17.22 -16.40 -2.58
N LEU A 512 -16.66 -17.55 -2.23
CA LEU A 512 -15.22 -17.83 -2.26
C LEU A 512 -14.92 -18.99 -3.21
N GLN A 513 -13.89 -18.86 -4.04
CA GLN A 513 -13.41 -19.98 -4.87
C GLN A 513 -11.89 -20.02 -4.96
N ASN A 514 -11.33 -21.21 -5.06
CA ASN A 514 -9.92 -21.43 -5.40
C ASN A 514 -9.77 -22.18 -6.75
N GLY A 515 -8.58 -22.30 -7.34
CA GLY A 515 -8.28 -23.42 -8.27
C GLY A 515 -8.99 -23.52 -9.63
N LYS A 516 -9.65 -22.48 -10.14
CA LYS A 516 -10.48 -22.61 -11.36
C LYS A 516 -9.71 -22.65 -12.69
N GLU A 517 -8.40 -22.35 -12.71
CA GLU A 517 -7.64 -22.28 -13.96
C GLU A 517 -6.69 -23.48 -14.18
N ASN A 518 -6.82 -24.15 -15.34
CA ASN A 518 -5.87 -25.12 -15.93
C ASN A 518 -5.65 -26.48 -15.25
N GLY A 519 -6.49 -26.93 -14.31
CA GLY A 519 -6.41 -28.28 -13.74
C GLY A 519 -5.09 -28.57 -12.99
N GLN A 520 -4.41 -27.51 -12.54
CA GLN A 520 -3.14 -27.58 -11.81
C GLN A 520 -3.42 -27.97 -10.35
N GLN A 521 -2.62 -28.91 -9.82
CA GLN A 521 -2.66 -29.31 -8.42
C GLN A 521 -1.97 -28.27 -7.56
N GLY A 522 -2.76 -27.41 -6.94
CA GLY A 522 -2.34 -26.50 -5.87
C GLY A 522 -3.13 -25.21 -5.97
N CYS A 523 -3.99 -24.98 -4.99
CA CYS A 523 -4.44 -23.67 -4.51
C CYS A 523 -4.75 -23.87 -3.03
N HIS A 524 -4.61 -22.82 -2.23
CA HIS A 524 -4.79 -22.95 -0.79
C HIS A 524 -5.73 -21.85 -0.31
N LEU A 525 -6.81 -22.29 0.35
CA LEU A 525 -7.73 -21.43 1.06
C LEU A 525 -7.92 -21.98 2.47
N TYR A 526 -7.71 -21.14 3.48
CA TYR A 526 -8.14 -21.38 4.85
C TYR A 526 -9.16 -20.32 5.23
N THR A 527 -10.29 -20.74 5.79
CA THR A 527 -11.32 -19.82 6.30
C THR A 527 -11.60 -20.06 7.77
N ARG A 528 -11.91 -18.99 8.51
CA ARG A 528 -12.37 -19.06 9.91
C ARG A 528 -13.33 -17.92 10.23
N ASN A 529 -14.48 -18.21 10.82
CA ASN A 529 -15.51 -17.23 11.18
C ASN A 529 -15.93 -16.31 10.01
N VAL A 530 -16.22 -16.89 8.83
CA VAL A 530 -16.67 -16.11 7.66
C VAL A 530 -18.18 -16.24 7.52
N LYS A 531 -18.90 -15.13 7.66
CA LYS A 531 -20.34 -15.07 7.44
C LYS A 531 -20.64 -14.91 5.96
N VAL A 532 -21.58 -15.68 5.44
CA VAL A 532 -21.90 -15.68 4.01
C VAL A 532 -23.40 -15.66 3.79
N VAL A 533 -23.89 -14.60 3.14
CA VAL A 533 -25.31 -14.36 2.88
C VAL A 533 -25.55 -14.13 1.39
N GLY A 534 -26.58 -14.78 0.85
CA GLY A 534 -27.11 -14.52 -0.49
C GLY A 534 -26.36 -15.16 -1.67
N TYR A 535 -25.22 -15.82 -1.44
CA TYR A 535 -24.60 -16.72 -2.43
C TYR A 535 -25.24 -18.11 -2.43
N ALA A 536 -25.26 -18.76 -3.60
CA ALA A 536 -25.72 -20.14 -3.74
C ALA A 536 -24.73 -21.14 -3.10
N THR A 537 -23.44 -20.87 -3.28
CA THR A 537 -22.31 -21.61 -2.72
C THR A 537 -21.43 -20.64 -1.95
N SER A 538 -21.15 -20.93 -0.68
CA SER A 538 -20.31 -20.08 0.15
C SER A 538 -18.85 -20.20 -0.25
N GLU A 539 -18.38 -21.44 -0.40
CA GLU A 539 -17.03 -21.76 -0.82
C GLU A 539 -17.05 -22.93 -1.81
N ALA A 540 -16.33 -22.81 -2.91
CA ALA A 540 -16.05 -23.89 -3.85
C ALA A 540 -14.54 -24.18 -3.87
N ASP A 541 -14.18 -25.35 -3.34
CA ASP A 541 -12.82 -25.89 -3.36
C ASP A 541 -12.62 -26.76 -4.60
N TYR A 542 -11.99 -26.18 -5.61
CA TYR A 542 -11.63 -26.84 -6.87
C TYR A 542 -10.27 -27.55 -6.83
N CYS A 543 -9.57 -27.56 -5.69
CA CYS A 543 -8.30 -28.30 -5.55
C CYS A 543 -8.46 -29.81 -5.52
N VAL A 544 -9.68 -30.29 -5.28
CA VAL A 544 -10.03 -31.71 -5.22
C VAL A 544 -11.00 -32.06 -6.35
N THR A 545 -10.97 -33.32 -6.80
CA THR A 545 -11.88 -33.82 -7.84
C THR A 545 -12.68 -35.01 -7.29
N PRO A 546 -14.02 -34.93 -7.21
CA PRO A 546 -14.87 -33.78 -7.54
C PRO A 546 -14.66 -32.61 -6.56
N SER A 547 -14.99 -31.37 -6.97
CA SER A 547 -14.83 -30.20 -6.10
C SER A 547 -15.68 -30.31 -4.84
N LYS A 548 -15.12 -29.83 -3.73
CA LYS A 548 -15.84 -29.75 -2.45
C LYS A 548 -16.55 -28.40 -2.37
N THR A 549 -17.79 -28.38 -1.89
CA THR A 549 -18.59 -27.15 -1.77
C THR A 549 -19.15 -27.00 -0.37
N TYR A 550 -19.23 -25.77 0.09
CA TYR A 550 -19.78 -25.40 1.39
C TYR A 550 -20.92 -24.39 1.21
N LYS A 551 -21.85 -24.37 2.17
CA LYS A 551 -23.02 -23.49 2.15
C LYS A 551 -23.31 -22.94 3.54
N GLY A 552 -23.74 -21.68 3.60
CA GLY A 552 -23.95 -20.94 4.84
C GLY A 552 -22.64 -20.39 5.40
N ASP A 553 -22.66 -20.02 6.67
CA ASP A 553 -21.49 -19.47 7.33
C ASP A 553 -20.38 -20.53 7.48
N LEU A 554 -19.13 -20.10 7.31
CA LEU A 554 -17.93 -20.92 7.39
C LEU A 554 -17.28 -20.73 8.76
N ALA A 555 -17.48 -21.69 9.66
CA ALA A 555 -16.89 -21.66 10.99
C ALA A 555 -15.36 -21.85 10.92
N GLU A 556 -14.91 -22.91 10.25
CA GLU A 556 -13.51 -23.17 9.93
C GLU A 556 -13.45 -24.17 8.75
N THR A 557 -12.77 -23.83 7.67
CA THR A 557 -12.57 -24.70 6.50
C THR A 557 -11.15 -24.56 5.97
N TRP A 558 -10.68 -25.58 5.25
CA TRP A 558 -9.39 -25.52 4.56
C TRP A 558 -9.37 -26.42 3.32
N SER A 559 -8.54 -26.05 2.35
CA SER A 559 -8.16 -26.89 1.22
C SER A 559 -6.92 -27.72 1.53
N GLY A 560 -6.84 -28.92 0.96
CA GLY A 560 -5.71 -29.84 1.15
C GLY A 560 -5.73 -30.61 2.48
N GLU A 561 -4.59 -31.21 2.83
CA GLU A 561 -4.48 -32.09 4.00
C GLU A 561 -4.05 -31.33 5.26
N ALA A 562 -4.73 -31.61 6.38
CA ALA A 562 -4.25 -31.19 7.69
C ALA A 562 -3.26 -32.21 8.24
N GLN A 563 -2.14 -31.73 8.79
CA GLN A 563 -1.01 -32.55 9.21
C GLN A 563 -0.66 -32.34 10.68
N THR A 564 -0.23 -33.41 11.33
CA THR A 564 0.29 -33.43 12.70
C THR A 564 1.24 -34.62 12.87
N VAL A 565 2.17 -34.54 13.80
CA VAL A 565 3.12 -35.62 14.09
C VAL A 565 2.78 -36.45 15.33
N PHE A 566 1.90 -35.94 16.21
CA PHE A 566 1.52 -36.62 17.45
C PHE A 566 0.00 -36.63 17.72
N ASP A 567 -0.81 -35.77 17.08
CA ASP A 567 -2.23 -35.58 17.41
C ASP A 567 -3.19 -36.19 16.38
N GLN A 568 -2.84 -37.32 15.75
CA GLN A 568 -3.61 -37.87 14.62
C GLN A 568 -5.07 -38.21 14.95
N THR A 569 -5.43 -38.29 16.23
CA THR A 569 -6.80 -38.55 16.71
C THR A 569 -7.57 -37.30 17.11
N ALA A 570 -6.91 -36.13 17.17
CA ALA A 570 -7.52 -34.87 17.51
C ALA A 570 -8.07 -34.17 16.25
N PRO A 571 -9.11 -33.32 16.38
CA PRO A 571 -9.57 -32.53 15.25
C PRO A 571 -8.48 -31.52 14.83
N PRO A 572 -8.29 -31.30 13.52
CA PRO A 572 -7.33 -30.33 12.98
C PRO A 572 -7.85 -28.89 13.06
N ALA A 573 -8.18 -28.44 14.27
CA ALA A 573 -8.68 -27.10 14.54
C ALA A 573 -7.55 -26.14 14.91
N SER A 574 -7.78 -24.85 14.68
CA SER A 574 -6.96 -23.81 15.28
C SER A 574 -7.09 -23.78 16.81
N LEU A 575 -6.15 -23.13 17.49
CA LEU A 575 -6.10 -23.08 18.96
C LEU A 575 -7.18 -22.16 19.54
N HIS A 576 -7.77 -21.30 18.71
CA HIS A 576 -8.65 -20.22 19.11
C HIS A 576 -8.02 -19.33 20.18
N LEU A 577 -6.76 -18.93 19.95
CA LEU A 577 -6.14 -17.94 20.82
C LEU A 577 -6.97 -16.65 20.78
N PRO A 578 -7.07 -15.90 21.89
CA PRO A 578 -7.82 -14.65 21.89
C PRO A 578 -7.24 -13.71 20.83
N GLU A 579 -8.02 -13.42 19.78
CA GLU A 579 -7.67 -12.33 18.86
C GLU A 579 -7.85 -11.00 19.59
N SER A 580 -6.98 -10.03 19.32
CA SER A 580 -7.09 -8.69 19.88
C SER A 580 -6.81 -7.64 18.81
N GLU A 581 -7.68 -6.64 18.73
CA GLU A 581 -7.45 -5.46 17.91
C GLU A 581 -6.19 -4.72 18.34
N THR A 582 -5.42 -4.23 17.37
CA THR A 582 -4.30 -3.30 17.61
C THR A 582 -4.86 -2.06 18.33
N PRO A 583 -4.43 -1.74 19.56
CA PRO A 583 -4.86 -0.52 20.24
C PRO A 583 -4.53 0.71 19.39
N GLN A 584 -5.53 1.55 19.14
CA GLN A 584 -5.37 2.78 18.37
C GLN A 584 -5.00 3.95 19.31
N PRO A 585 -4.26 4.96 18.82
CA PRO A 585 -3.99 6.17 19.60
C PRO A 585 -5.29 6.86 20.03
N ASN A 586 -5.36 7.27 21.30
CA ASN A 586 -6.39 8.15 21.81
C ASN A 586 -5.77 9.50 22.16
N ASP A 587 -5.29 10.17 21.12
CA ASP A 587 -4.56 11.42 21.26
C ASP A 587 -5.49 12.60 21.59
N PRO A 588 -5.01 13.59 22.36
CA PRO A 588 -5.69 14.87 22.46
C PRO A 588 -5.59 15.60 21.12
N ASP A 589 -6.24 16.77 21.03
CA ASP A 589 -6.12 17.67 19.89
C ASP A 589 -4.66 17.83 19.42
N PRO A 590 -4.33 17.57 18.14
CA PRO A 590 -2.98 17.69 17.58
C PRO A 590 -2.28 19.02 17.86
N ARG A 591 -3.03 20.09 18.09
CA ARG A 591 -2.51 21.42 18.46
C ARG A 591 -1.86 21.46 19.85
N THR A 592 -2.10 20.45 20.67
CA THR A 592 -1.59 20.33 22.04
C THR A 592 -0.43 19.35 22.17
N TRP A 593 -0.06 18.66 21.08
CA TRP A 593 1.04 17.70 21.10
C TRP A 593 2.39 18.38 21.35
N THR A 594 3.32 17.64 21.94
CA THR A 594 4.67 18.15 22.19
C THR A 594 5.59 17.81 21.03
N MET A 595 6.10 18.84 20.33
CA MET A 595 7.03 18.66 19.21
C MET A 595 8.44 18.36 19.70
N LEU A 596 9.08 17.36 19.09
CA LEU A 596 10.50 17.05 19.29
C LEU A 596 11.39 18.07 18.56
N GLY A 597 12.60 18.26 19.10
CA GLY A 597 13.61 19.13 18.49
C GLY A 597 14.23 18.51 17.23
N THR A 598 14.91 19.34 16.43
CA THR A 598 15.56 18.92 15.17
C THR A 598 16.78 18.01 15.38
N SER A 599 17.27 17.87 16.62
CA SER A 599 18.35 16.96 16.99
C SER A 599 17.84 15.89 17.96
N PRO A 600 18.04 14.59 17.66
CA PRO A 600 17.73 13.50 18.59
C PRO A 600 18.36 13.63 19.98
N ALA A 601 19.47 14.37 20.10
CA ALA A 601 20.13 14.63 21.38
C ALA A 601 19.25 15.35 22.41
N THR A 602 18.21 16.09 21.97
CA THR A 602 17.31 16.81 22.87
C THR A 602 16.04 16.03 23.22
N TRP A 603 15.79 14.89 22.56
CA TRP A 603 14.49 14.21 22.64
C TRP A 603 14.19 13.65 24.03
N ALA A 604 15.20 13.12 24.72
CA ALA A 604 15.04 12.59 26.09
C ALA A 604 14.45 13.63 27.05
N ALA A 605 15.01 14.84 27.04
CA ALA A 605 14.55 15.94 27.90
C ALA A 605 13.14 16.41 27.53
N ILE A 606 12.82 16.48 26.23
CA ILE A 606 11.50 16.90 25.74
C ILE A 606 10.44 15.86 26.11
N ILE A 607 10.69 14.57 25.85
CA ILE A 607 9.77 13.47 26.18
C ILE A 607 9.51 13.41 27.69
N SER A 608 10.57 13.47 28.51
CA SER A 608 10.43 13.47 29.96
C SER A 608 9.72 14.71 30.51
N GLY A 609 9.83 15.86 29.83
CA GLY A 609 9.22 17.13 30.23
C GLY A 609 7.81 17.36 29.66
N SER A 610 7.35 16.49 28.75
CA SER A 610 6.10 16.65 28.01
C SER A 610 4.90 16.83 28.95
N LYS A 611 4.01 17.76 28.60
CA LYS A 611 2.71 17.94 29.25
C LYS A 611 1.56 17.29 28.48
N SER A 612 1.83 16.84 27.26
CA SER A 612 0.90 16.07 26.44
C SER A 612 1.25 14.59 26.50
N PRO A 613 0.26 13.68 26.49
CA PRO A 613 0.51 12.25 26.31
C PRO A 613 1.05 11.90 24.93
N THR A 614 1.00 12.84 23.96
CA THR A 614 1.44 12.63 22.59
C THR A 614 2.64 13.53 22.28
N VAL A 615 3.73 12.90 21.86
CA VAL A 615 4.97 13.55 21.47
C VAL A 615 5.26 13.16 20.02
N TYR A 616 5.69 14.12 19.20
CA TYR A 616 5.91 13.84 17.78
C TYR A 616 7.18 14.46 17.20
N ALA A 617 7.75 13.80 16.19
CA ALA A 617 8.75 14.38 15.31
C ALA A 617 8.09 14.66 13.95
N PRO A 618 8.13 15.91 13.43
CA PRO A 618 7.65 16.20 12.08
C PRO A 618 8.28 15.29 11.00
N PRO A 619 7.55 14.91 9.92
CA PRO A 619 8.14 14.12 8.84
C PRO A 619 9.37 14.81 8.25
N GLY A 620 10.47 14.06 8.19
CA GLY A 620 11.74 14.55 7.67
C GLY A 620 12.93 13.69 8.06
N GLN A 621 14.12 14.22 7.79
CA GLN A 621 15.38 13.58 8.15
C GLN A 621 15.95 14.11 9.46
N TYR A 622 16.36 13.19 10.32
CA TYR A 622 17.01 13.47 11.60
C TYR A 622 18.40 12.86 11.63
N GLY A 623 19.34 13.56 12.25
CA GLY A 623 20.75 13.15 12.23
C GLY A 623 21.42 13.35 13.58
N GLY A 624 22.53 12.67 13.76
CA GLY A 624 23.30 12.68 15.00
C GLY A 624 24.38 11.61 14.95
N ASN A 625 25.19 11.48 16.01
CA ASN A 625 26.19 10.42 16.12
C ASN A 625 26.05 9.73 17.49
N GLY A 626 26.10 8.40 17.52
CA GLY A 626 26.06 7.62 18.76
C GLY A 626 24.65 7.22 19.22
N ALA A 627 24.52 6.79 20.48
CA ALA A 627 23.27 6.29 21.03
C ALA A 627 22.60 7.32 21.95
N TYR A 628 21.31 7.56 21.76
CA TYR A 628 20.49 8.45 22.58
C TYR A 628 19.56 7.65 23.47
N ALA A 629 19.83 7.62 24.78
CA ALA A 629 19.00 6.90 25.74
C ALA A 629 17.77 7.71 26.15
N ILE A 630 16.60 7.10 26.08
CA ILE A 630 15.30 7.70 26.42
C ILE A 630 14.50 6.70 27.23
N THR A 631 14.20 7.02 28.48
CA THR A 631 13.17 6.32 29.26
C THR A 631 11.83 6.98 28.99
N VAL A 632 10.88 6.23 28.45
CA VAL A 632 9.55 6.77 28.13
C VAL A 632 8.69 6.79 29.41
N PRO A 633 8.23 7.95 29.89
CA PRO A 633 7.45 8.04 31.12
C PRO A 633 6.02 7.51 30.91
N ASP A 634 5.37 7.03 31.98
CA ASP A 634 3.97 6.59 31.95
C ASP A 634 2.97 7.68 31.57
N THR A 635 3.38 8.96 31.60
CA THR A 635 2.58 10.10 31.17
C THR A 635 2.55 10.29 29.65
N VAL A 636 3.48 9.68 28.91
CA VAL A 636 3.52 9.70 27.44
C VAL A 636 3.01 8.35 26.94
N ASN A 637 2.00 8.40 26.07
CA ASN A 637 1.27 7.24 25.56
C ASN A 637 1.42 7.06 24.06
N HIS A 638 1.89 8.07 23.34
CA HIS A 638 2.10 7.98 21.91
C HIS A 638 3.36 8.76 21.49
N LEU A 639 4.27 8.06 20.80
CA LEU A 639 5.42 8.62 20.10
C LEU A 639 5.19 8.51 18.58
N GLN A 640 4.83 9.63 17.95
CA GLN A 640 4.50 9.70 16.52
C GLN A 640 5.68 10.31 15.73
N PHE A 641 6.32 9.52 14.87
CA PHE A 641 7.48 9.97 14.10
C PHE A 641 7.18 10.24 12.62
N PHE A 642 5.95 9.96 12.16
CA PHE A 642 5.51 10.18 10.77
C PHE A 642 6.48 9.63 9.72
N ASN A 643 6.94 8.39 9.95
CA ASN A 643 7.86 7.69 9.05
C ASN A 643 9.17 8.47 8.81
N ALA A 644 9.66 9.15 9.85
CA ALA A 644 10.91 9.91 9.80
C ALA A 644 12.07 9.04 9.31
N MET A 645 13.14 9.69 8.84
CA MET A 645 14.29 9.00 8.25
C MET A 645 15.60 9.42 8.92
N PRO A 646 16.57 8.51 9.08
CA PRO A 646 17.91 8.91 9.49
C PRO A 646 18.63 9.67 8.36
N THR A 647 19.56 10.55 8.72
CA THR A 647 20.46 11.20 7.77
C THR A 647 21.44 10.16 7.21
N PRO A 648 21.56 10.03 5.87
CA PRO A 648 22.45 9.04 5.26
C PRO A 648 23.90 9.15 5.75
N GLY A 649 24.53 8.00 6.03
CA GLY A 649 25.94 7.92 6.46
C GLY A 649 26.20 8.32 7.91
N ARG A 650 25.16 8.61 8.70
CA ARG A 650 25.26 8.82 10.15
C ARG A 650 24.64 7.65 10.91
N THR A 651 25.44 6.97 11.71
CA THR A 651 24.97 5.89 12.60
C THR A 651 24.59 6.49 13.95
N TYR A 652 23.29 6.59 14.18
CA TYR A 652 22.76 6.84 15.53
C TYR A 652 21.69 5.82 15.87
N THR A 653 21.53 5.55 17.16
CA THR A 653 20.43 4.76 17.69
C THR A 653 19.63 5.57 18.69
N ILE A 654 18.32 5.32 18.74
CA ILE A 654 17.41 5.85 19.74
C ILE A 654 17.05 4.69 20.65
N ASN A 655 17.64 4.67 21.84
CA ASN A 655 17.47 3.58 22.79
C ASN A 655 16.27 3.88 23.70
N LEU A 656 15.11 3.34 23.34
CA LEU A 656 13.84 3.51 24.07
C LEU A 656 13.71 2.44 25.16
N THR A 657 13.70 2.86 26.42
CA THR A 657 13.44 1.99 27.57
C THR A 657 11.99 2.12 28.03
N ILE A 658 11.23 1.04 27.92
CA ILE A 658 9.83 0.94 28.33
C ILE A 658 9.78 0.18 29.66
N ALA A 659 9.98 0.91 30.76
CA ALA A 659 10.00 0.38 32.13
C ALA A 659 8.71 0.64 32.92
N GLY A 660 7.75 1.34 32.30
CA GLY A 660 6.51 1.78 32.91
C GLY A 660 5.52 0.64 33.20
N SER A 661 4.50 0.96 33.99
CA SER A 661 3.47 -0.01 34.41
C SER A 661 2.04 0.49 34.13
N SER A 662 1.92 1.61 33.41
CA SER A 662 0.64 2.19 33.00
C SER A 662 -0.28 1.15 32.34
N LYS A 663 -1.58 1.27 32.63
CA LYS A 663 -2.62 0.48 31.95
C LYS A 663 -2.96 1.00 30.57
N THR A 664 -2.59 2.25 30.28
CA THR A 664 -2.70 2.81 28.93
C THR A 664 -1.51 2.30 28.11
N PRO A 665 -1.74 1.66 26.94
CA PRO A 665 -0.65 1.25 26.06
C PRO A 665 0.28 2.42 25.71
N LEU A 666 1.54 2.10 25.42
CA LEU A 666 2.44 2.99 24.70
C LEU A 666 2.38 2.61 23.22
N ILE A 667 2.09 3.57 22.35
CA ILE A 667 2.15 3.42 20.90
C ILE A 667 3.40 4.13 20.40
N ILE A 668 4.16 3.45 19.55
CA ILE A 668 5.28 3.98 18.80
C ILE A 668 4.93 3.79 17.33
N GLU A 669 5.01 4.87 16.56
CA GLU A 669 4.61 4.86 15.15
C GLU A 669 5.66 5.53 14.27
N GLY A 670 6.11 4.79 13.25
CA GLY A 670 6.97 5.30 12.17
C GLY A 670 8.37 5.74 12.62
N CYS A 671 8.97 5.09 13.61
CA CYS A 671 10.29 5.45 14.13
C CYS A 671 11.32 5.61 12.99
N PRO A 672 12.29 6.55 13.11
CA PRO A 672 13.34 6.68 12.13
C PRO A 672 13.93 5.35 11.69
N ASN A 673 13.83 5.06 10.39
CA ASN A 673 14.18 3.77 9.78
C ASN A 673 15.48 3.19 10.38
N ASN A 674 15.38 2.00 10.97
CA ASN A 674 16.48 1.22 11.53
C ASN A 674 17.27 1.96 12.63
N ALA A 675 16.65 2.91 13.35
CA ALA A 675 17.29 3.66 14.42
C ALA A 675 16.80 3.29 15.83
N CYS A 676 15.54 2.85 16.00
CA CYS A 676 15.01 2.52 17.32
C CYS A 676 15.57 1.19 17.85
N VAL A 677 16.10 1.23 19.07
CA VAL A 677 16.40 0.05 19.89
C VAL A 677 15.42 0.06 21.05
N ILE A 678 14.58 -0.97 21.14
CA ILE A 678 13.51 -1.05 22.14
C ILE A 678 13.90 -2.04 23.23
N THR A 679 13.85 -1.58 24.47
CA THR A 679 14.09 -2.39 25.67
C THR A 679 12.84 -2.38 26.53
N HIS A 680 12.05 -3.45 26.43
CA HIS A 680 10.75 -3.60 27.09
C HIS A 680 10.92 -4.38 28.41
N THR A 681 10.81 -3.66 29.53
CA THR A 681 11.13 -4.20 30.88
C THR A 681 9.98 -4.06 31.87
N GLY A 682 9.03 -3.16 31.61
CA GLY A 682 7.85 -2.94 32.44
C GLY A 682 6.61 -3.64 31.93
N SER A 683 5.56 -3.72 32.76
CA SER A 683 4.32 -4.44 32.47
C SER A 683 3.35 -3.70 31.55
N ARG A 684 3.71 -2.51 31.10
CA ARG A 684 2.90 -1.67 30.21
C ARG A 684 2.79 -2.31 28.83
N THR A 685 1.59 -2.36 28.26
CA THR A 685 1.40 -2.81 26.86
C THR A 685 2.14 -1.89 25.89
N LEU A 686 2.82 -2.48 24.91
CA LEU A 686 3.51 -1.79 23.82
C LEU A 686 2.83 -2.10 22.48
N VAL A 687 2.71 -1.09 21.63
CA VAL A 687 2.21 -1.18 20.26
C VAL A 687 3.25 -0.55 19.34
N LEU A 688 3.62 -1.25 18.28
CA LEU A 688 4.53 -0.80 17.22
C LEU A 688 3.75 -0.78 15.90
N ILE A 689 3.83 0.35 15.18
CA ILE A 689 3.11 0.59 13.92
C ILE A 689 4.08 1.19 12.91
N ASP A 690 4.16 0.60 11.72
CA ASP A 690 4.99 1.11 10.61
C ASP A 690 6.48 1.27 11.02
N ASP A 691 6.98 0.38 11.88
CA ASP A 691 8.30 0.46 12.51
C ASP A 691 9.31 -0.52 11.90
N ASN A 692 10.42 0.01 11.38
CA ASN A 692 11.62 -0.79 11.10
C ASN A 692 12.61 -0.61 12.24
N THR A 693 12.51 -1.45 13.26
CA THR A 693 13.32 -1.33 14.47
C THR A 693 14.69 -1.97 14.28
N TYR A 694 15.70 -1.38 14.91
CA TYR A 694 17.04 -1.97 14.92
C TYR A 694 17.05 -3.26 15.76
N ASN A 695 16.38 -3.23 16.91
CA ASN A 695 16.25 -4.39 17.80
C ASN A 695 15.08 -4.20 18.78
N TYR A 696 14.40 -5.31 19.10
CA TYR A 696 13.47 -5.44 20.22
C TYR A 696 13.99 -6.45 21.24
N SER A 697 14.11 -6.01 22.50
CA SER A 697 14.58 -6.82 23.62
C SER A 697 13.61 -6.76 24.79
N THR A 698 13.48 -7.87 25.52
CA THR A 698 12.58 -8.00 26.67
C THR A 698 13.33 -8.34 27.95
N ALA A 699 12.73 -8.04 29.10
CA ALA A 699 13.19 -8.48 30.41
C ALA A 699 12.03 -8.94 31.29
N ALA A 700 12.34 -9.39 32.51
CA ALA A 700 11.35 -9.84 33.48
C ALA A 700 10.27 -8.80 33.77
N GLY A 701 9.03 -9.11 33.39
CA GLY A 701 7.88 -8.25 33.59
C GLY A 701 7.41 -7.49 32.33
N ALA A 702 8.00 -7.73 31.15
CA ALA A 702 7.56 -7.12 29.90
C ALA A 702 6.05 -7.35 29.65
N GLY A 703 5.32 -6.26 29.35
CA GLY A 703 3.89 -6.28 29.06
C GLY A 703 3.58 -6.83 27.67
N ASN A 704 2.30 -6.87 27.32
CA ASN A 704 1.85 -7.37 26.01
C ASN A 704 2.41 -6.54 24.84
N LEU A 705 2.54 -7.16 23.67
CA LEU A 705 3.06 -6.53 22.45
C LEU A 705 2.06 -6.63 21.30
N TYR A 706 1.83 -5.51 20.62
CA TYR A 706 1.08 -5.45 19.36
C TYR A 706 1.99 -4.94 18.25
N ILE A 707 1.88 -5.56 17.07
CA ILE A 707 2.70 -5.30 15.89
C ILE A 707 1.79 -5.11 14.68
N ASP A 708 2.00 -4.05 13.91
CA ASP A 708 1.23 -3.67 12.73
C ASP A 708 2.17 -3.06 11.66
N ASP A 709 2.58 -3.85 10.66
CA ASP A 709 3.61 -3.50 9.64
C ASP A 709 5.00 -3.21 10.26
N VAL A 710 5.67 -4.24 10.80
CA VAL A 710 6.90 -4.05 11.60
C VAL A 710 7.99 -5.06 11.25
N ILE A 711 9.23 -4.61 11.40
CA ILE A 711 10.45 -5.42 11.50
C ILE A 711 11.03 -5.24 12.90
N LEU A 712 11.20 -6.32 13.67
CA LEU A 712 11.72 -6.24 15.05
C LEU A 712 13.25 -6.32 15.15
N GLY A 713 13.94 -6.64 14.05
CA GLY A 713 15.39 -6.71 14.02
C GLY A 713 16.02 -6.37 12.67
N SER A 714 17.10 -5.57 12.70
CA SER A 714 17.77 -5.12 11.47
C SER A 714 18.34 -6.26 10.62
N ASN A 715 18.12 -6.20 9.30
CA ASN A 715 18.66 -7.15 8.32
C ASN A 715 20.20 -7.20 8.41
N ASN A 716 20.77 -8.41 8.32
CA ASN A 716 22.22 -8.69 8.31
C ASN A 716 23.02 -8.57 9.62
N ASN A 717 22.41 -8.32 10.79
CA ASN A 717 23.17 -8.30 12.05
C ASN A 717 23.29 -9.72 12.64
N PRO A 718 24.50 -10.32 12.75
CA PRO A 718 24.66 -11.65 13.35
C PRO A 718 24.27 -11.61 14.84
N GLY A 719 23.30 -12.43 15.25
CA GLY A 719 22.90 -12.60 16.65
C GLY A 719 21.69 -11.79 17.11
N ASN A 720 20.95 -11.14 16.20
CA ASN A 720 19.71 -10.43 16.54
C ASN A 720 18.49 -11.38 16.48
N THR A 721 18.38 -12.31 17.44
CA THR A 721 17.19 -13.16 17.59
C THR A 721 16.15 -12.43 18.43
N VAL A 722 14.93 -12.28 17.90
CA VAL A 722 13.81 -11.70 18.64
C VAL A 722 13.35 -12.72 19.68
N THR A 723 13.52 -12.40 20.96
CA THR A 723 13.11 -13.29 22.07
C THR A 723 12.02 -12.62 22.89
N PHE A 724 10.83 -13.25 22.90
CA PHE A 724 9.72 -12.81 23.72
C PHE A 724 9.85 -13.30 25.17
N TYR A 725 9.35 -12.51 26.10
CA TYR A 725 9.39 -12.85 27.52
C TYR A 725 8.37 -13.96 27.86
N PRO A 726 8.71 -14.93 28.74
CA PRO A 726 7.72 -15.91 29.21
C PRO A 726 6.47 -15.28 29.83
N GLY A 727 5.29 -15.67 29.34
CA GLY A 727 3.99 -15.13 29.74
C GLY A 727 3.54 -13.88 28.96
N GLN A 728 4.37 -13.34 28.07
CA GLN A 728 3.99 -12.24 27.18
C GLN A 728 2.96 -12.72 26.15
N GLN A 729 1.95 -11.87 25.87
CA GLN A 729 1.02 -12.07 24.76
C GLN A 729 1.38 -11.14 23.61
N ILE A 730 1.44 -11.69 22.40
CA ILE A 730 1.88 -11.00 21.19
C ILE A 730 0.82 -11.17 20.09
N TRP A 731 0.40 -10.05 19.50
CA TRP A 731 -0.44 -10.01 18.30
C TRP A 731 0.28 -9.27 17.19
N ALA A 732 0.51 -9.94 16.06
CA ALA A 732 1.20 -9.35 14.92
C ALA A 732 0.37 -9.41 13.63
N ARG A 733 0.40 -8.31 12.88
CA ARG A 733 -0.21 -8.16 11.55
C ARG A 733 0.85 -7.58 10.63
N GLN A 734 1.20 -8.30 9.56
CA GLN A 734 2.37 -7.96 8.74
C GLN A 734 3.62 -7.89 9.65
N LEU A 735 4.30 -9.02 9.75
CA LEU A 735 5.61 -9.10 10.41
C LEU A 735 6.64 -9.55 9.39
N ASP A 736 7.76 -8.85 9.31
CA ASP A 736 8.90 -9.19 8.46
C ASP A 736 10.16 -9.40 9.30
N GLU A 737 10.81 -10.56 9.17
CA GLU A 737 12.02 -10.90 9.91
C GLU A 737 13.12 -11.50 9.02
N GLU A 738 14.24 -10.79 8.88
CA GLU A 738 15.36 -11.19 8.00
C GLU A 738 16.75 -11.35 8.66
N PRO A 739 16.92 -11.73 9.94
CA PRO A 739 18.27 -11.96 10.49
C PRO A 739 18.97 -13.15 9.80
N ALA A 740 20.04 -12.90 9.02
CA ALA A 740 20.63 -13.88 8.12
C ALA A 740 21.29 -15.12 8.77
N ARG A 741 21.62 -15.08 10.08
CA ARG A 741 22.44 -16.10 10.77
C ARG A 741 21.93 -16.50 12.16
N ALA A 742 20.66 -16.25 12.45
CA ALA A 742 20.07 -16.54 13.74
C ALA A 742 18.63 -17.04 13.58
N ASP A 743 18.11 -17.65 14.63
CA ASP A 743 16.67 -17.93 14.72
C ASP A 743 15.91 -16.61 14.67
N LYS A 744 14.76 -16.60 13.99
CA LYS A 744 14.00 -15.37 13.75
C LYS A 744 13.28 -14.96 15.03
N ILE A 745 12.39 -15.83 15.50
CA ILE A 745 11.57 -15.61 16.68
C ILE A 745 11.75 -16.76 17.65
N THR A 746 12.04 -16.43 18.91
CA THR A 746 12.03 -17.35 20.04
C THR A 746 10.88 -17.02 20.99
N CYS A 747 10.00 -18.01 21.21
CA CYS A 747 8.87 -17.92 22.13
C CYS A 747 8.99 -19.01 23.20
N ASN A 748 9.48 -18.64 24.38
CA ASN A 748 9.55 -19.55 25.52
C ASN A 748 8.47 -19.19 26.55
N GLY A 749 7.40 -19.96 26.64
CA GLY A 749 6.28 -19.70 27.54
C GLY A 749 5.39 -18.52 27.13
N CYS A 750 5.50 -18.03 25.88
CA CYS A 750 4.73 -16.90 25.37
C CYS A 750 3.48 -17.36 24.60
N THR A 751 2.55 -16.43 24.34
CA THR A 751 1.41 -16.62 23.44
C THR A 751 1.58 -15.72 22.23
N LEU A 752 1.55 -16.29 21.02
CA LEU A 752 1.84 -15.59 19.77
C LEU A 752 0.72 -15.83 18.74
N TRP A 753 0.06 -14.76 18.30
CA TRP A 753 -0.93 -14.78 17.23
C TRP A 753 -0.42 -13.91 16.08
N ILE A 754 -0.32 -14.46 14.86
CA ILE A 754 0.20 -13.74 13.69
C ILE A 754 -0.74 -13.86 12.49
N LEU A 755 -1.06 -12.73 11.87
CA LEU A 755 -1.73 -12.62 10.57
C LEU A 755 -0.75 -12.02 9.54
N GLY A 756 -0.27 -12.85 8.61
CA GLY A 756 0.72 -12.44 7.61
C GLY A 756 2.13 -12.32 8.19
N TYR A 757 2.98 -13.31 7.92
CA TYR A 757 4.36 -13.37 8.41
C TYR A 757 5.30 -13.65 7.25
N LYS A 758 6.33 -12.83 7.06
CA LYS A 758 7.36 -13.05 6.06
C LYS A 758 8.74 -13.15 6.69
N THR A 759 9.56 -14.06 6.16
CA THR A 759 10.96 -14.17 6.56
C THR A 759 11.88 -14.43 5.37
N GLU A 760 13.16 -14.11 5.53
CA GLU A 760 14.22 -14.47 4.58
C GLU A 760 15.38 -15.23 5.23
N HIS A 761 16.18 -15.91 4.41
CA HIS A 761 17.35 -16.70 4.84
C HIS A 761 17.00 -17.99 5.60
N ASN A 762 18.02 -18.75 6.01
CA ASN A 762 17.89 -20.15 6.44
C ASN A 762 17.86 -20.36 7.96
N GLY A 763 17.71 -19.31 8.76
CA GLY A 763 17.41 -19.47 10.18
C GLY A 763 16.06 -20.14 10.40
N THR A 764 15.88 -20.79 11.55
CA THR A 764 14.58 -21.33 11.95
C THR A 764 13.62 -20.18 12.27
N ASP A 765 12.44 -20.20 11.64
CA ASP A 765 11.49 -19.08 11.64
C ASP A 765 10.76 -18.93 12.98
N ILE A 766 10.50 -20.06 13.65
CA ILE A 766 9.91 -20.11 14.99
C ILE A 766 10.64 -21.16 15.83
N VAL A 767 11.17 -20.74 16.97
CA VAL A 767 11.66 -21.64 18.02
C VAL A 767 10.77 -21.46 19.25
N ALA A 768 10.04 -22.51 19.62
CA ALA A 768 9.05 -22.46 20.68
C ALA A 768 9.29 -23.49 21.79
N THR A 769 9.07 -23.10 23.04
CA THR A 769 9.11 -23.99 24.20
C THR A 769 8.00 -23.61 25.17
N ASN A 770 7.15 -24.57 25.59
CA ASN A 770 5.98 -24.30 26.45
C ASN A 770 5.06 -23.15 25.96
N ALA A 771 4.94 -22.95 24.66
CA ALA A 771 4.26 -21.81 24.04
C ALA A 771 2.86 -22.14 23.50
N GLN A 772 2.11 -21.09 23.14
CA GLN A 772 0.84 -21.15 22.40
C GLN A 772 0.95 -20.29 21.14
N ILE A 773 0.83 -20.87 19.94
CA ILE A 773 1.12 -20.15 18.69
C ILE A 773 0.06 -20.41 17.62
N GLU A 774 -0.46 -19.35 16.99
CA GLU A 774 -1.24 -19.41 15.75
C GLU A 774 -0.60 -18.51 14.67
N ILE A 775 -0.40 -19.05 13.47
CA ILE A 775 0.15 -18.32 12.31
C ILE A 775 -0.77 -18.50 11.11
N PHE A 776 -1.36 -17.39 10.65
CA PHE A 776 -2.31 -17.33 9.55
C PHE A 776 -1.67 -16.69 8.30
N GLY A 777 -1.22 -17.55 7.39
CA GLY A 777 -0.68 -17.17 6.07
C GLY A 777 0.74 -16.64 6.13
N PHE A 778 1.72 -17.52 6.38
CA PHE A 778 3.14 -17.14 6.25
C PHE A 778 3.66 -17.24 4.81
N PHE A 779 4.71 -16.49 4.51
CA PHE A 779 5.55 -16.62 3.33
C PHE A 779 7.03 -16.68 3.75
N TYR A 780 7.65 -17.85 3.63
CA TYR A 780 9.07 -18.01 3.98
C TYR A 780 9.94 -18.11 2.75
N TYR A 781 11.00 -17.33 2.69
CA TYR A 781 11.89 -17.28 1.54
C TYR A 781 13.32 -17.67 1.88
N LYS A 782 13.68 -18.91 1.54
CA LYS A 782 15.01 -19.45 1.85
C LYS A 782 16.02 -19.05 0.77
N LEU A 783 17.20 -18.57 1.21
CA LEU A 783 18.20 -17.90 0.35
C LEU A 783 19.58 -18.58 0.33
N SER A 784 19.73 -19.74 0.96
CA SER A 784 20.96 -20.53 0.93
C SER A 784 20.66 -22.01 1.02
N LEU A 785 21.68 -22.86 0.86
CA LEU A 785 21.50 -24.31 0.97
C LEU A 785 21.02 -24.71 2.36
N ALA A 786 19.99 -25.54 2.41
CA ALA A 786 19.46 -26.05 3.66
C ALA A 786 20.44 -27.03 4.31
N ALA A 787 20.57 -26.93 5.63
CA ALA A 787 21.30 -27.93 6.41
C ALA A 787 20.47 -29.24 6.47
N PRO A 788 21.11 -30.43 6.52
CA PRO A 788 20.42 -31.73 6.44
C PRO A 788 19.27 -31.94 7.45
N ASP A 789 19.34 -31.30 8.62
CA ASP A 789 18.33 -31.39 9.69
C ASP A 789 17.67 -30.05 10.01
N SER A 790 17.77 -29.06 9.11
CA SER A 790 17.12 -27.76 9.33
C SER A 790 15.59 -27.87 9.31
N THR A 791 14.94 -26.90 9.96
CA THR A 791 13.48 -26.81 9.98
C THR A 791 13.01 -25.38 9.95
N THR A 792 11.83 -25.19 9.36
CA THR A 792 11.08 -23.95 9.40
C THR A 792 10.62 -23.62 10.83
N MET A 793 10.10 -24.61 11.57
CA MET A 793 9.58 -24.42 12.92
C MET A 793 10.06 -25.52 13.87
N GLN A 794 10.65 -25.13 14.99
CA GLN A 794 11.07 -26.04 16.04
C GLN A 794 10.23 -25.80 17.30
N ILE A 795 9.49 -26.81 17.76
CA ILE A 795 8.59 -26.66 18.92
C ILE A 795 8.88 -27.74 19.98
N THR A 796 8.86 -27.35 21.25
CA THR A 796 9.02 -28.26 22.39
C THR A 796 7.88 -28.04 23.39
N ASP A 797 7.12 -29.10 23.69
CA ASP A 797 5.99 -29.07 24.65
C ASP A 797 5.07 -27.85 24.43
N SER A 798 4.76 -27.52 23.17
CA SER A 798 4.03 -26.30 22.79
C SER A 798 2.80 -26.64 21.94
N ASN A 799 1.83 -25.73 21.90
CA ASN A 799 0.73 -25.79 20.96
C ASN A 799 1.03 -24.88 19.76
N LEU A 800 0.81 -25.37 18.54
CA LEU A 800 1.04 -24.63 17.31
C LEU A 800 -0.06 -24.93 16.29
N PHE A 801 -0.65 -23.89 15.72
CA PHE A 801 -1.41 -23.95 14.48
C PHE A 801 -0.74 -23.06 13.42
N ALA A 802 -0.58 -23.58 12.20
CA ALA A 802 0.06 -22.80 11.13
C ALA A 802 -0.48 -23.15 9.74
N THR A 803 -0.59 -22.14 8.89
CA THR A 803 -0.88 -22.24 7.46
C THR A 803 -0.01 -21.25 6.69
N GLY A 804 0.49 -21.64 5.51
CA GLY A 804 1.29 -20.75 4.68
C GLY A 804 2.05 -21.42 3.56
N TYR A 805 3.11 -20.74 3.13
CA TYR A 805 3.86 -21.04 1.92
C TYR A 805 5.37 -20.89 2.13
N GLU A 806 6.15 -21.87 1.69
CA GLU A 806 7.60 -21.74 1.58
C GLU A 806 7.99 -21.64 0.11
N ASN A 807 8.68 -20.55 -0.21
CA ASN A 807 9.17 -20.27 -1.54
C ASN A 807 10.59 -20.81 -1.73
N ILE A 808 10.77 -21.66 -2.74
CA ILE A 808 12.05 -22.30 -3.07
C ILE A 808 12.38 -21.99 -4.52
N ASN A 809 13.05 -20.86 -4.75
CA ASN A 809 13.45 -20.42 -6.08
C ASN A 809 14.72 -21.14 -6.60
N ILE A 810 15.51 -21.72 -5.69
CA ILE A 810 16.73 -22.46 -6.01
C ILE A 810 16.65 -23.84 -5.37
N ALA A 811 16.84 -24.89 -6.18
CA ALA A 811 16.83 -26.26 -5.69
C ALA A 811 17.89 -26.48 -4.59
N GLY A 812 17.49 -27.10 -3.49
CA GLY A 812 18.32 -27.33 -2.31
C GLY A 812 18.19 -26.25 -1.22
N TYR A 813 17.40 -25.20 -1.42
CA TYR A 813 17.28 -24.11 -0.44
C TYR A 813 16.17 -24.33 0.59
N GLY A 814 15.15 -25.13 0.27
CA GLY A 814 14.03 -25.40 1.19
C GLY A 814 14.44 -26.18 2.42
N ALA A 815 13.76 -25.95 3.56
CA ALA A 815 14.03 -26.73 4.76
C ALA A 815 13.56 -28.20 4.56
N PRO A 816 14.31 -29.21 4.99
CA PRO A 816 13.90 -30.61 4.88
C PRO A 816 12.73 -30.97 5.81
N ASN A 817 12.48 -30.17 6.85
CA ASN A 817 11.38 -30.37 7.79
C ASN A 817 10.55 -29.10 7.93
N TRP A 818 9.23 -29.20 7.80
CA TRP A 818 8.32 -28.13 8.20
C TRP A 818 8.38 -27.90 9.71
N VAL A 819 8.29 -28.99 10.47
CA VAL A 819 8.24 -28.96 11.93
C VAL A 819 9.14 -30.04 12.51
N ILE A 820 9.98 -29.66 13.46
CA ILE A 820 10.60 -30.60 14.40
C ILE A 820 9.94 -30.38 15.76
N GLU A 821 9.21 -31.39 16.22
CA GLU A 821 8.44 -31.32 17.45
C GLU A 821 9.00 -32.28 18.50
N THR A 822 9.28 -31.77 19.70
CA THR A 822 9.64 -32.58 20.87
C THR A 822 8.55 -32.52 21.92
N ARG A 823 7.98 -33.67 22.30
CA ARG A 823 6.98 -33.79 23.39
C ARG A 823 7.49 -34.73 24.46
N ASN A 824 7.55 -34.25 25.70
CA ASN A 824 8.01 -35.03 26.85
C ASN A 824 9.31 -35.81 26.58
N GLY A 825 10.26 -35.17 25.89
CA GLY A 825 11.56 -35.76 25.53
C GLY A 825 11.56 -36.70 24.31
N THR A 826 10.43 -36.90 23.63
CA THR A 826 10.33 -37.65 22.38
C THR A 826 10.24 -36.70 21.19
N THR A 827 11.13 -36.82 20.21
CA THR A 827 11.17 -35.97 19.03
C THR A 827 10.57 -36.68 17.81
N SER A 828 9.75 -35.95 17.05
CA SER A 828 9.18 -36.37 15.76
C SER A 828 9.26 -35.24 14.74
N HIS A 829 9.21 -35.60 13.46
CA HIS A 829 9.49 -34.70 12.34
C HIS A 829 8.31 -34.69 11.38
N LEU A 830 7.81 -33.51 11.03
CA LEU A 830 6.99 -33.30 9.85
C LEU A 830 7.93 -32.97 8.70
N VAL A 831 8.23 -33.97 7.90
CA VAL A 831 9.09 -33.84 6.72
C VAL A 831 8.39 -32.94 5.69
N ALA A 832 9.14 -31.98 5.14
CA ALA A 832 8.62 -31.17 4.04
C ALA A 832 8.62 -31.97 2.73
N PRO A 833 7.66 -31.75 1.80
CA PRO A 833 7.61 -32.41 0.50
C PRO A 833 8.95 -32.44 -0.26
N GLY A 834 9.78 -31.40 -0.11
CA GLY A 834 11.18 -31.47 -0.47
C GLY A 834 11.89 -30.12 -0.36
N VAL A 835 13.20 -30.14 -0.63
CA VAL A 835 14.08 -28.95 -0.57
C VAL A 835 14.21 -28.24 -1.93
N ASN A 836 13.46 -28.68 -2.95
CA ASN A 836 13.75 -28.39 -4.36
C ASN A 836 12.69 -27.55 -5.09
N SER A 837 11.49 -27.42 -4.56
CA SER A 837 10.39 -26.74 -5.25
C SER A 837 9.44 -26.07 -4.26
N PRO A 838 8.85 -24.91 -4.60
CA PRO A 838 7.96 -24.21 -3.69
C PRO A 838 6.78 -25.06 -3.22
N GLN A 839 6.32 -24.83 -2.00
CA GLN A 839 5.43 -25.76 -1.30
C GLN A 839 4.50 -25.06 -0.31
N HIS A 840 3.31 -25.64 -0.14
CA HIS A 840 2.32 -25.18 0.82
C HIS A 840 2.39 -26.00 2.11
N LEU A 841 2.24 -25.32 3.24
CA LEU A 841 1.79 -25.96 4.47
C LEU A 841 0.30 -25.67 4.60
N HIS A 842 -0.53 -26.68 4.31
CA HIS A 842 -1.98 -26.49 4.25
C HIS A 842 -2.57 -26.14 5.60
N VAL A 843 -2.49 -27.08 6.53
CA VAL A 843 -2.80 -26.88 7.95
C VAL A 843 -1.83 -27.74 8.73
N PHE A 844 -1.09 -27.15 9.66
CA PHE A 844 -0.41 -27.86 10.73
C PHE A 844 -1.10 -27.60 12.06
N TYR A 845 -1.26 -28.64 12.87
CA TYR A 845 -1.80 -28.53 14.22
C TYR A 845 -1.02 -29.41 15.21
N SER A 846 -0.75 -28.86 16.38
CA SER A 846 -0.15 -29.53 17.52
C SER A 846 -0.76 -29.03 18.83
N TYR A 847 -1.06 -29.97 19.73
CA TYR A 847 -1.55 -29.75 21.08
C TYR A 847 -0.59 -30.25 22.16
N GLY A 848 0.72 -30.20 21.88
CA GLY A 848 1.78 -30.75 22.74
C GLY A 848 2.01 -30.00 24.06
N GLY A 849 1.45 -28.81 24.24
CA GLY A 849 1.63 -27.96 25.43
C GLY A 849 0.67 -28.27 26.58
N LYS A 850 1.09 -27.89 27.81
CA LYS A 850 0.24 -28.04 29.01
C LYS A 850 -0.98 -27.12 28.93
N LYS A 851 -2.16 -27.74 28.78
CA LYS A 851 -3.52 -27.14 28.72
C LYS A 851 -3.74 -26.27 27.47
N ALA A 852 -4.18 -26.89 26.37
CA ALA A 852 -5.00 -26.18 25.39
C ALA A 852 -6.30 -25.73 26.09
N SER A 853 -6.57 -24.42 26.11
CA SER A 853 -7.91 -23.93 26.46
C SER A 853 -8.83 -24.27 25.30
N THR A 854 -9.48 -25.43 25.32
CA THR A 854 -10.55 -25.78 24.38
C THR A 854 -11.82 -25.00 24.73
N THR A 855 -11.73 -23.67 24.77
CA THR A 855 -12.92 -22.83 24.90
C THR A 855 -13.73 -22.99 23.61
N PRO A 856 -15.03 -23.30 23.67
CA PRO A 856 -15.84 -23.51 22.47
C PRO A 856 -15.79 -22.28 21.55
N VAL A 857 -15.78 -22.55 20.24
CA VAL A 857 -15.92 -21.64 19.11
C VAL A 857 -16.76 -20.41 19.50
N ARG A 858 -16.22 -19.20 19.29
CA ARG A 858 -17.02 -17.97 19.38
C ARG A 858 -18.22 -18.17 18.45
N LYS A 859 -19.44 -18.18 19.01
CA LYS A 859 -20.65 -18.12 18.18
C LYS A 859 -20.52 -16.89 17.29
N PHE A 860 -20.87 -17.03 16.00
CA PHE A 860 -20.98 -15.91 15.07
C PHE A 860 -21.56 -14.69 15.79
N HIS A 861 -21.00 -13.51 15.57
CA HIS A 861 -21.71 -12.28 15.94
C HIS A 861 -23.07 -12.37 15.23
N ASN A 862 -24.14 -12.64 15.99
CA ASN A 862 -25.51 -12.69 15.51
C ASN A 862 -25.96 -11.26 15.20
N THR A 863 -25.31 -10.56 14.28
CA THR A 863 -25.62 -9.15 14.03
C THR A 863 -26.71 -8.97 12.99
N ILE A 864 -26.97 -9.96 12.11
CA ILE A 864 -27.99 -9.81 11.06
C ILE A 864 -28.65 -11.16 10.75
N GLN A 865 -29.87 -11.37 11.26
CA GLN A 865 -30.79 -12.42 10.75
C GLN A 865 -31.99 -11.84 10.00
N ASN A 866 -32.10 -10.52 9.89
CA ASN A 866 -33.26 -9.86 9.28
C ASN A 866 -32.81 -8.64 8.47
N PHE A 867 -32.31 -8.84 7.24
CA PHE A 867 -32.36 -7.83 6.18
C PHE A 867 -32.64 -8.51 4.84
#